data_AF-A0A067PH95-F1
#
_entry.id   AF-A0A067PH95-F1
#
_cell.length_a   1.000
_cell.length_b   1.000
_cell.length_c   1.000
_cell.angle_alpha   90.00
_cell.angle_beta   90.00
_cell.angle_gamma   90.00
#
_symmetry.space_group_name_H-M   'P 1'
#
loop_
_entity.id
_entity.type
_entity.pdbx_description
1 polymer ?
#
loop_
_entity_poly.entity_id
_entity_poly.type
_entity_poly.pdbx_seq_one_letter_code
_entity_poly.pdbx_strand_id
1 'polypeptide(L)'
;MSPDWVESGQPLVAFDIMVPKDFEDVDSSSDIDMILSDDSTLHHSNGTLPSPSPSHLSSNLTHCPGIPLRWPRDHFFESYPFQRHEYSPSTIGYQFCAVEQNGQSFRVRSKHCNMYLVSDGSPCLQCQSVTKEVERLASMAAKVSAHTNHKYLTHEQLRELLKERDETILALKRESLNLGQRCASLMQRVQDCRRFLMAVATGDVPRLQQLIRQALKEGASLSKIISKLKDSLLGIYHARGYDTTDFDIALLVFHLGGRKLLYALSHYISIPSITAIKNHKTFTRIMPSPGVPTLDEVLFNMRENFLPRAKALESPFPSGMCMLWDEVAEEEQACYFGHLDAVGGMCRQHVHRISTWLTSLESAESIVRALYEGEVHYGKEASVIALASFGTQLRGAFPVVVSPTCGAETPEESARIAETVITSWNEVGAPIFGPIKSFSSDGAASRRAMMYLLFMKHMIEPQHPLYGRLSRLPGLNLYVGDGDITADFDWKHEIKRMSQLLRTQEGMVVGNTIVNRHILIQHLLRTGHHSEHEINTLMNPANAQDVPRAIDLIRAVAAIEGPNPNPGVLQEIKIIRVIGEMFSAFVDGFSKHDWCLAQQLTALSKYAHMVFILFHEYRVNLMPAQLYGDTQTTVKNVFFCVAKQQVEDGDQKLFLFWLGDDRLEALFG
;
A
#
# COMPACT_ATOMS: atom_id res chain seq x y z
N MET A 1 24.44 23.67 12.72
CA MET A 1 23.53 23.32 13.81
C MET A 1 23.29 21.82 13.73
N SER A 2 24.04 21.04 14.49
CA SER A 2 23.85 19.60 14.67
C SER A 2 23.10 19.36 15.98
N PRO A 3 22.32 18.28 16.11
CA PRO A 3 22.01 17.71 17.41
C PRO A 3 22.64 16.32 17.59
N ASP A 4 23.41 16.23 18.66
CA ASP A 4 23.91 15.02 19.30
C ASP A 4 22.75 14.12 19.77
N TRP A 5 22.92 12.80 19.62
CA TRP A 5 22.14 11.80 20.37
C TRP A 5 23.09 10.96 21.21
N VAL A 6 22.93 11.10 22.53
CA VAL A 6 23.65 10.39 23.58
C VAL A 6 22.98 9.03 23.80
N GLU A 7 23.79 7.98 23.77
CA GLU A 7 23.45 6.63 24.23
C GLU A 7 23.27 6.60 25.75
N SER A 8 22.18 5.99 26.21
CA SER A 8 22.04 5.53 27.60
C SER A 8 21.70 4.04 27.60
N GLY A 9 22.65 3.23 28.06
CA GLY A 9 22.46 1.81 28.31
C GLY A 9 22.16 1.49 29.79
N GLN A 10 21.70 0.24 29.97
CA GLN A 10 21.58 -0.59 31.19
C GLN A 10 20.24 -0.58 31.97
N PRO A 11 19.90 -1.64 32.74
CA PRO A 11 20.30 -3.06 32.68
C PRO A 11 19.12 -4.08 32.79
N LEU A 12 19.45 -5.36 32.59
CA LEU A 12 18.66 -6.56 32.92
C LEU A 12 18.30 -6.63 34.42
N VAL A 13 17.07 -7.04 34.75
CA VAL A 13 16.70 -7.59 36.08
C VAL A 13 15.81 -8.82 35.90
N ALA A 14 16.20 -9.89 36.60
CA ALA A 14 15.61 -11.22 36.64
C ALA A 14 14.54 -11.38 37.75
N PHE A 15 14.02 -12.60 37.87
CA PHE A 15 13.15 -13.18 38.92
C PHE A 15 11.63 -12.96 38.73
N ASP A 16 10.73 -13.91 39.01
CA ASP A 16 10.85 -15.17 39.76
C ASP A 16 9.71 -16.14 39.39
N ILE A 17 9.95 -17.43 39.62
CA ILE A 17 8.94 -18.50 39.54
C ILE A 17 8.15 -18.51 40.85
N MET A 18 6.82 -18.42 40.78
CA MET A 18 5.94 -18.86 41.87
C MET A 18 4.87 -19.81 41.35
N VAL A 19 4.99 -21.07 41.75
CA VAL A 19 3.92 -22.07 41.80
C VAL A 19 3.22 -21.93 43.14
N PRO A 20 1.88 -21.99 43.19
CA PRO A 20 1.19 -22.47 44.39
C PRO A 20 0.71 -23.92 44.22
N LYS A 21 1.10 -24.74 45.20
CA LYS A 21 0.68 -26.11 45.47
C LYS A 21 -0.46 -26.12 46.49
N ASP A 22 -1.42 -27.01 46.22
CA ASP A 22 -2.08 -27.99 47.10
C ASP A 22 -3.09 -27.59 48.21
N PHE A 23 -3.96 -28.60 48.46
CA PHE A 23 -4.92 -28.89 49.55
C PHE A 23 -6.40 -28.48 49.31
N GLU A 24 -7.42 -29.33 49.48
CA GLU A 24 -7.54 -30.79 49.69
C GLU A 24 -9.04 -31.17 49.56
N ASP A 25 -9.29 -32.47 49.43
CA ASP A 25 -10.57 -33.17 49.23
C ASP A 25 -11.71 -32.87 50.22
N VAL A 26 -12.97 -33.01 49.75
CA VAL A 26 -14.01 -33.80 50.45
C VAL A 26 -14.91 -34.50 49.43
N ASP A 27 -14.89 -35.81 49.54
CA ASP A 27 -15.70 -36.84 48.90
C ASP A 27 -17.13 -36.87 49.50
N SER A 28 -18.17 -37.09 48.70
CA SER A 28 -19.33 -37.91 49.10
C SER A 28 -20.26 -38.22 47.94
N SER A 29 -20.34 -39.51 47.67
CA SER A 29 -21.26 -40.24 46.81
C SER A 29 -22.75 -40.11 47.19
N SER A 30 -23.64 -40.28 46.21
CA SER A 30 -24.62 -41.38 46.21
C SER A 30 -25.49 -41.32 44.94
N ASP A 31 -25.22 -42.26 44.04
CA ASP A 31 -26.25 -42.85 43.17
C ASP A 31 -27.24 -43.63 44.04
N ILE A 32 -28.53 -43.59 43.70
CA ILE A 32 -29.51 -44.67 43.93
C ILE A 32 -30.63 -44.50 42.88
N ASP A 33 -30.70 -45.45 41.95
CA ASP A 33 -31.88 -45.83 41.19
C ASP A 33 -32.86 -46.57 42.13
N MET A 34 -34.18 -46.33 42.01
CA MET A 34 -35.16 -47.39 42.28
C MET A 34 -36.53 -47.16 41.65
N ILE A 35 -37.02 -48.25 41.07
CA ILE A 35 -38.28 -48.50 40.35
C ILE A 35 -39.35 -48.98 41.37
N LEU A 36 -40.63 -48.99 40.92
CA LEU A 36 -41.79 -49.80 41.38
C LEU A 36 -42.66 -49.16 42.50
N SER A 37 -43.98 -49.28 42.54
CA SER A 37 -44.97 -50.08 41.79
C SER A 37 -46.41 -49.64 42.12
N ASP A 38 -47.35 -50.06 41.26
CA ASP A 38 -48.76 -50.38 41.56
C ASP A 38 -48.95 -51.19 42.86
N ASP A 39 -50.14 -51.09 43.46
CA ASP A 39 -51.19 -52.13 43.52
C ASP A 39 -52.35 -51.65 44.43
N SER A 40 -53.63 -51.69 44.05
CA SER A 40 -54.60 -52.76 44.42
C SER A 40 -55.89 -52.08 44.96
N THR A 41 -57.14 -52.57 44.93
CA THR A 41 -57.83 -53.75 44.36
C THR A 41 -59.38 -53.55 44.47
N LEU A 42 -60.11 -54.00 43.43
CA LEU A 42 -61.38 -54.78 43.33
C LEU A 42 -62.45 -54.83 44.46
N HIS A 43 -63.76 -54.74 44.11
CA HIS A 43 -64.66 -55.89 43.82
C HIS A 43 -66.18 -55.57 43.67
N HIS A 44 -66.80 -56.20 42.64
CA HIS A 44 -68.14 -56.87 42.48
C HIS A 44 -69.46 -56.21 43.01
N SER A 45 -70.68 -56.44 42.45
CA SER A 45 -71.26 -57.61 41.78
C SER A 45 -72.62 -57.28 41.10
N ASN A 46 -73.01 -58.11 40.12
CA ASN A 46 -74.35 -58.21 39.50
C ASN A 46 -75.34 -59.07 40.33
N GLY A 47 -76.67 -58.89 40.15
CA GLY A 47 -77.67 -59.94 40.46
C GLY A 47 -79.16 -59.53 40.60
N THR A 48 -79.94 -59.74 39.52
CA THR A 48 -81.27 -60.42 39.39
C THR A 48 -82.54 -60.11 40.25
N LEU A 49 -83.70 -60.06 39.54
CA LEU A 49 -85.17 -60.13 39.87
C LEU A 49 -85.60 -61.11 41.00
N PRO A 50 -86.82 -61.09 41.62
CA PRO A 50 -88.18 -60.85 41.04
C PRO A 50 -89.27 -60.14 41.92
N SER A 51 -90.52 -60.14 41.40
CA SER A 51 -91.87 -59.72 41.87
C SER A 51 -92.35 -60.21 43.27
N PRO A 52 -93.60 -59.98 43.78
CA PRO A 52 -94.80 -59.24 43.33
C PRO A 52 -95.44 -58.30 44.40
N SER A 53 -96.61 -57.74 44.03
CA SER A 53 -97.59 -56.90 44.75
C SER A 53 -97.97 -57.34 46.19
N PRO A 54 -98.53 -56.43 47.01
CA PRO A 54 -99.99 -56.45 47.16
C PRO A 54 -100.67 -55.08 47.25
N SER A 55 -101.93 -55.10 46.82
CA SER A 55 -103.00 -54.11 47.00
C SER A 55 -103.19 -53.67 48.45
N HIS A 56 -103.64 -52.42 48.70
CA HIS A 56 -104.94 -52.11 49.32
C HIS A 56 -105.16 -50.58 49.55
N LEU A 57 -106.30 -50.12 49.04
CA LEU A 57 -107.21 -49.03 49.49
C LEU A 57 -106.75 -47.56 49.66
N SER A 58 -107.11 -46.76 48.65
CA SER A 58 -107.91 -45.51 48.68
C SER A 58 -107.92 -44.58 49.90
N SER A 59 -107.50 -43.33 49.71
CA SER A 59 -108.37 -42.14 49.85
C SER A 59 -107.71 -40.92 49.19
N ASN A 60 -108.44 -40.27 48.27
CA ASN A 60 -107.94 -39.18 47.43
C ASN A 60 -107.73 -37.87 48.21
N LEU A 61 -106.46 -37.45 48.34
CA LEU A 61 -106.05 -36.07 48.58
C LEU A 61 -105.07 -35.69 47.47
N THR A 62 -105.48 -34.81 46.54
CA THR A 62 -104.62 -34.39 45.43
C THR A 62 -103.62 -33.31 45.88
N HIS A 63 -102.34 -33.67 45.85
CA HIS A 63 -101.23 -32.76 46.14
C HIS A 63 -101.05 -31.70 45.05
N CYS A 64 -100.57 -30.50 45.43
CA CYS A 64 -100.23 -29.45 44.46
C CYS A 64 -99.16 -29.96 43.46
N PRO A 65 -99.43 -29.97 42.15
CA PRO A 65 -98.51 -30.52 41.14
C PRO A 65 -97.26 -29.66 40.93
N GLY A 66 -97.24 -28.44 41.48
CA GLY A 66 -96.19 -27.45 41.22
C GLY A 66 -96.33 -26.86 39.81
N ILE A 67 -95.33 -26.09 39.39
CA ILE A 67 -95.27 -25.50 38.04
C ILE A 67 -94.23 -26.21 37.19
N PRO A 68 -94.44 -26.34 35.86
CA PRO A 68 -93.38 -26.77 34.96
C PRO A 68 -92.25 -25.72 34.94
N LEU A 69 -91.02 -26.18 35.15
CA LEU A 69 -89.81 -25.38 35.03
C LEU A 69 -89.49 -25.21 33.54
N ARG A 70 -89.93 -24.10 32.96
CA ARG A 70 -89.59 -23.75 31.58
C ARG A 70 -88.22 -23.08 31.56
N TRP A 71 -87.19 -23.83 31.20
CA TRP A 71 -85.83 -23.32 31.07
C TRP A 71 -85.54 -22.93 29.62
N PRO A 72 -85.05 -21.72 29.34
CA PRO A 72 -84.98 -21.20 27.97
C PRO A 72 -83.71 -21.61 27.19
N ARG A 73 -82.83 -22.45 27.75
CA ARG A 73 -81.58 -22.90 27.09
C ARG A 73 -81.60 -24.41 26.90
N ASP A 74 -81.07 -24.86 25.77
CA ASP A 74 -80.81 -26.28 25.49
C ASP A 74 -79.80 -26.86 26.51
N HIS A 75 -79.74 -28.19 26.62
CA HIS A 75 -78.84 -28.90 27.55
C HIS A 75 -78.99 -28.42 29.01
N PHE A 76 -80.19 -28.62 29.57
CA PHE A 76 -80.58 -28.21 30.92
C PHE A 76 -79.52 -28.53 32.00
N PHE A 77 -78.91 -29.72 31.94
CA PHE A 77 -77.93 -30.16 32.92
C PHE A 77 -76.62 -29.33 32.93
N GLU A 78 -76.29 -28.67 31.82
CA GLU A 78 -75.08 -27.85 31.70
C GLU A 78 -75.37 -26.36 31.93
N SER A 79 -76.57 -25.93 31.55
CA SER A 79 -76.98 -24.52 31.58
C SER A 79 -77.77 -24.12 32.82
N TYR A 80 -78.27 -25.07 33.61
CA TYR A 80 -78.95 -24.78 34.87
C TYR A 80 -77.95 -24.76 36.05
N PRO A 81 -77.98 -23.74 36.93
CA PRO A 81 -77.03 -23.62 38.02
C PRO A 81 -77.46 -24.48 39.24
N PHE A 82 -77.31 -25.81 39.14
CA PHE A 82 -77.72 -26.76 40.18
C PHE A 82 -77.12 -26.45 41.55
N GLN A 83 -75.86 -26.00 41.60
CA GLN A 83 -75.16 -25.64 42.82
C GLN A 83 -75.85 -24.52 43.61
N ARG A 84 -76.76 -23.74 43.00
CA ARG A 84 -77.53 -22.71 43.70
C ARG A 84 -78.70 -23.24 44.54
N HIS A 85 -78.93 -24.57 44.53
CA HIS A 85 -79.84 -25.27 45.43
C HIS A 85 -79.19 -25.72 46.74
N GLU A 86 -77.88 -25.48 46.94
CA GLU A 86 -77.12 -25.80 48.14
C GLU A 86 -77.73 -25.15 49.41
N TYR A 87 -77.93 -25.90 50.51
CA TYR A 87 -78.58 -25.45 51.75
C TYR A 87 -77.92 -24.21 52.38
N SER A 88 -78.33 -23.02 51.93
CA SER A 88 -77.88 -21.72 52.42
C SER A 88 -79.08 -20.76 52.50
N PRO A 89 -79.13 -19.80 53.43
CA PRO A 89 -80.23 -18.84 53.56
C PRO A 89 -80.44 -17.96 52.31
N SER A 90 -79.49 -17.91 51.38
CA SER A 90 -79.61 -17.26 50.06
C SER A 90 -79.98 -18.23 48.93
N THR A 91 -80.68 -19.32 49.23
CA THR A 91 -81.08 -20.32 48.24
C THR A 91 -82.22 -19.85 47.37
N ILE A 92 -82.26 -20.42 46.17
CA ILE A 92 -83.41 -20.32 45.27
C ILE A 92 -84.70 -20.70 46.04
N GLY A 93 -85.77 -19.92 45.88
CA GLY A 93 -87.02 -20.02 46.66
C GLY A 93 -87.89 -21.24 46.32
N TYR A 94 -87.40 -22.13 45.47
CA TYR A 94 -88.10 -23.30 44.98
C TYR A 94 -87.21 -24.54 44.95
N GLN A 95 -87.84 -25.72 44.95
CA GLN A 95 -87.21 -27.03 44.84
C GLN A 95 -87.84 -27.86 43.72
N PHE A 96 -87.09 -28.79 43.16
CA PHE A 96 -87.62 -29.76 42.21
C PHE A 96 -88.59 -30.70 42.90
N CYS A 97 -89.76 -30.91 42.30
CA CYS A 97 -90.80 -31.78 42.87
C CYS A 97 -91.20 -32.95 41.96
N ALA A 98 -90.91 -32.85 40.66
CA ALA A 98 -91.03 -33.97 39.74
C ALA A 98 -90.05 -33.79 38.58
N VAL A 99 -89.66 -34.93 38.01
CA VAL A 99 -88.96 -35.00 36.74
C VAL A 99 -89.88 -35.77 35.80
N GLU A 100 -90.24 -35.14 34.69
CA GLU A 100 -91.14 -35.67 33.68
C GLU A 100 -90.32 -36.01 32.42
N GLN A 101 -90.86 -36.90 31.59
CA GLN A 101 -90.30 -37.25 30.27
C GLN A 101 -88.79 -37.61 30.31
N ASN A 102 -88.41 -38.55 31.19
CA ASN A 102 -87.04 -39.07 31.31
C ASN A 102 -85.95 -37.99 31.46
N GLY A 103 -86.22 -36.92 32.23
CA GLY A 103 -85.20 -35.89 32.52
C GLY A 103 -85.20 -34.70 31.57
N GLN A 104 -86.19 -34.56 30.70
CA GLN A 104 -86.30 -33.44 29.75
C GLN A 104 -87.23 -32.33 30.25
N SER A 105 -88.19 -32.64 31.12
CA SER A 105 -89.05 -31.65 31.74
C SER A 105 -88.98 -31.77 33.24
N PHE A 106 -88.89 -30.63 33.92
CA PHE A 106 -88.78 -30.56 35.36
C PHE A 106 -89.98 -29.82 35.90
N ARG A 107 -90.51 -30.24 37.05
CA ARG A 107 -91.46 -29.43 37.81
C ARG A 107 -90.81 -28.93 39.08
N VAL A 108 -91.13 -27.69 39.40
CA VAL A 108 -90.66 -27.02 40.61
C VAL A 108 -91.82 -26.59 41.47
N ARG A 109 -91.57 -26.61 42.77
CA ARG A 109 -92.49 -26.25 43.81
C ARG A 109 -91.83 -25.19 44.68
N SER A 110 -92.56 -24.13 45.02
CA SER A 110 -92.09 -23.17 46.02
C SER A 110 -91.81 -23.87 47.34
N LYS A 111 -90.76 -23.42 48.06
CA LYS A 111 -90.50 -23.87 49.43
C LYS A 111 -91.68 -23.55 50.38
N HIS A 112 -92.50 -22.57 50.01
CA HIS A 112 -93.71 -22.16 50.75
C HIS A 112 -95.02 -22.68 50.10
N CYS A 113 -94.97 -23.81 49.40
CA CYS A 113 -96.15 -24.40 48.78
C CYS A 113 -97.21 -24.84 49.82
N ASN A 114 -98.48 -24.51 49.56
CA ASN A 114 -99.61 -24.86 50.42
C ASN A 114 -99.95 -26.37 50.45
N MET A 115 -99.20 -27.19 49.70
CA MET A 115 -99.24 -28.65 49.57
C MET A 115 -100.55 -29.31 49.09
N TYR A 116 -101.72 -28.74 49.38
CA TYR A 116 -103.05 -29.30 49.10
C TYR A 116 -103.90 -28.32 48.29
N LEU A 117 -104.72 -28.86 47.37
CA LEU A 117 -105.56 -28.07 46.47
C LEU A 117 -107.04 -28.10 46.87
N VAL A 118 -107.72 -26.97 46.68
CA VAL A 118 -109.18 -26.86 46.75
C VAL A 118 -109.68 -26.72 45.30
N SER A 119 -110.04 -27.86 44.70
CA SER A 119 -111.03 -28.04 43.61
C SER A 119 -110.72 -27.87 42.11
N ASP A 120 -109.52 -27.54 41.61
CA ASP A 120 -109.33 -27.41 40.14
C ASP A 120 -108.02 -27.93 39.52
N GLY A 121 -107.12 -28.56 40.29
CA GLY A 121 -105.86 -29.11 39.75
C GLY A 121 -104.81 -28.06 39.33
N SER A 122 -105.06 -26.77 39.56
CA SER A 122 -104.11 -25.69 39.28
C SER A 122 -103.02 -25.57 40.37
N PRO A 123 -101.80 -25.09 40.09
CA PRO A 123 -100.78 -24.90 41.13
C PRO A 123 -101.15 -23.74 42.08
N CYS A 124 -100.83 -23.88 43.37
CA CYS A 124 -101.09 -22.83 44.37
C CYS A 124 -100.36 -21.50 44.04
N LEU A 125 -100.87 -20.38 44.55
CA LEU A 125 -100.33 -19.03 44.30
C LEU A 125 -98.83 -18.91 44.60
N GLN A 126 -98.36 -19.56 45.67
CA GLN A 126 -96.93 -19.58 46.03
C GLN A 126 -96.07 -20.35 45.01
N CYS A 127 -96.62 -21.38 44.36
CA CYS A 127 -95.93 -22.08 43.28
C CYS A 127 -96.00 -21.31 41.96
N GLN A 128 -97.06 -20.53 41.71
CA GLN A 128 -97.14 -19.69 40.51
C GLN A 128 -96.11 -18.54 40.52
N SER A 129 -95.81 -17.96 41.70
CA SER A 129 -94.81 -16.90 41.83
C SER A 129 -93.37 -17.36 41.54
N VAL A 130 -93.10 -18.67 41.59
CA VAL A 130 -91.80 -19.26 41.24
C VAL A 130 -91.42 -18.99 39.79
N THR A 131 -92.39 -18.82 38.89
CA THR A 131 -92.14 -18.52 37.47
C THR A 131 -91.22 -17.30 37.30
N LYS A 132 -91.42 -16.25 38.10
CA LYS A 132 -90.59 -15.03 38.08
C LYS A 132 -89.17 -15.28 38.59
N GLU A 133 -89.00 -16.15 39.59
CA GLU A 133 -87.68 -16.51 40.11
C GLU A 133 -86.89 -17.37 39.10
N VAL A 134 -87.57 -18.28 38.40
CA VAL A 134 -87.01 -19.10 37.33
C VAL A 134 -86.55 -18.22 36.17
N GLU A 135 -87.36 -17.26 35.73
CA GLU A 135 -87.00 -16.31 34.68
C GLU A 135 -85.78 -15.46 35.07
N ARG A 136 -85.71 -14.99 36.33
CA ARG A 136 -84.54 -14.27 36.84
C ARG A 136 -83.30 -15.15 36.83
N LEU A 137 -83.41 -16.41 37.26
CA LEU A 137 -82.29 -17.34 37.26
C LEU A 137 -81.80 -17.65 35.83
N ALA A 138 -82.73 -17.80 34.90
CA ALA A 138 -82.43 -18.03 33.49
C ALA A 138 -81.71 -16.83 32.85
N SER A 139 -82.10 -15.59 33.19
CA SER A 139 -81.40 -14.39 32.71
C SER A 139 -79.93 -14.33 33.18
N MET A 140 -79.66 -14.74 34.43
CA MET A 140 -78.30 -14.81 34.97
C MET A 140 -77.48 -15.95 34.33
N ALA A 141 -78.13 -17.06 34.02
CA ALA A 141 -77.51 -18.18 33.31
C ALA A 141 -77.25 -17.87 31.81
N ALA A 142 -77.91 -16.86 31.25
CA ALA A 142 -77.72 -16.44 29.86
C ALA A 142 -76.62 -15.38 29.70
N LYS A 143 -76.38 -14.51 30.69
CA LYS A 143 -75.37 -13.44 30.59
C LYS A 143 -74.65 -13.23 31.93
N VAL A 144 -73.36 -13.54 31.94
CA VAL A 144 -72.48 -13.37 33.10
C VAL A 144 -71.89 -11.96 33.11
N SER A 145 -71.93 -11.27 34.26
CA SER A 145 -71.16 -10.04 34.46
C SER A 145 -69.69 -10.36 34.73
N ALA A 146 -68.78 -9.51 34.27
CA ALA A 146 -67.36 -9.62 34.60
C ALA A 146 -67.17 -9.72 36.12
N HIS A 147 -66.34 -10.67 36.56
CA HIS A 147 -66.04 -10.98 37.98
C HIS A 147 -67.17 -11.62 38.80
N THR A 148 -68.16 -12.24 38.15
CA THR A 148 -69.14 -13.08 38.86
C THR A 148 -68.39 -14.23 39.55
N ASN A 149 -68.63 -14.40 40.86
CA ASN A 149 -68.01 -15.46 41.64
C ASN A 149 -68.34 -16.85 41.04
N HIS A 150 -67.32 -17.68 40.85
CA HIS A 150 -67.41 -18.99 40.20
C HIS A 150 -68.53 -19.88 40.76
N LYS A 151 -68.85 -19.76 42.06
CA LYS A 151 -69.93 -20.52 42.71
C LYS A 151 -71.33 -20.25 42.13
N TYR A 152 -71.51 -19.14 41.42
CA TYR A 152 -72.79 -18.76 40.80
C TYR A 152 -72.84 -19.02 39.29
N LEU A 153 -71.74 -19.48 38.69
CA LEU A 153 -71.64 -19.76 37.26
C LEU A 153 -72.15 -21.16 36.92
N THR A 154 -72.80 -21.30 35.78
CA THR A 154 -73.22 -22.61 35.27
C THR A 154 -72.01 -23.47 34.89
N HIS A 155 -72.22 -24.77 34.72
CA HIS A 155 -71.14 -25.68 34.28
C HIS A 155 -70.58 -25.27 32.90
N GLU A 156 -71.47 -24.87 31.99
CA GLU A 156 -71.11 -24.33 30.67
C GLU A 156 -70.19 -23.10 30.79
N GLN A 157 -70.54 -22.13 31.65
CA GLN A 157 -69.76 -20.90 31.86
C GLN A 157 -68.40 -21.16 32.49
N LEU A 158 -68.29 -22.14 33.41
CA LEU A 158 -67.02 -22.54 34.00
C LEU A 158 -66.09 -23.22 32.98
N ARG A 159 -66.65 -24.04 32.07
CA ARG A 159 -65.87 -24.67 30.99
C ARG A 159 -65.32 -23.64 30.01
N GLU A 160 -66.09 -22.61 29.66
CA GLU A 160 -65.63 -21.52 28.81
C GLU A 160 -64.50 -20.72 29.45
N LEU A 161 -64.61 -20.37 30.73
CA LEU A 161 -63.55 -19.67 31.47
C LEU A 161 -62.26 -20.49 31.59
N LEU A 162 -62.38 -21.81 31.78
CA LEU A 162 -61.22 -22.71 31.78
C LEU A 162 -60.53 -22.74 30.41
N LYS A 163 -61.31 -22.81 29.33
CA LYS A 163 -60.78 -22.77 27.96
C LYS A 163 -60.05 -21.46 27.66
N GLU A 164 -60.62 -20.31 28.06
CA GLU A 164 -59.99 -18.99 27.90
C GLU A 164 -58.69 -18.86 28.71
N ARG A 165 -58.67 -19.43 29.92
CA ARG A 165 -57.47 -19.52 30.76
C ARG A 165 -56.39 -20.40 30.13
N ASP A 166 -56.74 -21.57 29.61
CA ASP A 166 -55.81 -22.47 28.94
C ASP A 166 -55.21 -21.82 27.68
N GLU A 167 -56.02 -21.12 26.90
CA GLU A 167 -55.58 -20.33 25.73
C GLU A 167 -54.58 -19.23 26.14
N THR A 168 -54.85 -18.52 27.25
CA THR A 168 -53.94 -17.51 27.80
C THR A 168 -52.61 -18.11 28.28
N ILE A 169 -52.66 -19.25 28.97
CA ILE A 169 -51.46 -19.97 29.43
C ILE A 169 -50.61 -20.43 28.24
N LEU A 170 -51.24 -20.95 27.19
CA LEU A 170 -50.54 -21.35 25.96
C LEU A 170 -49.89 -20.16 25.25
N ALA A 171 -50.57 -19.01 25.18
CA ALA A 171 -50.03 -17.79 24.60
C ALA A 171 -48.78 -17.30 25.37
N LEU A 172 -48.85 -17.24 26.70
CA LEU A 172 -47.74 -16.83 27.55
C LEU A 172 -46.56 -17.81 27.50
N LYS A 173 -46.83 -19.13 27.45
CA LYS A 173 -45.78 -20.15 27.24
C LYS A 173 -45.05 -19.95 25.92
N ARG A 174 -45.78 -19.65 24.84
CA ARG A 174 -45.19 -19.37 23.52
C ARG A 174 -44.34 -18.10 23.53
N GLU A 175 -44.80 -17.04 24.21
CA GLU A 175 -44.04 -15.81 24.36
C GLU A 175 -42.75 -16.01 25.17
N SER A 176 -42.83 -16.75 26.28
CA SER A 176 -41.65 -17.11 27.09
C SER A 176 -40.64 -17.93 26.30
N LEU A 177 -41.08 -18.87 25.46
CA LEU A 177 -40.19 -19.65 24.59
C LEU A 177 -39.51 -18.77 23.54
N ASN A 178 -40.24 -17.86 22.91
CA ASN A 178 -39.67 -16.91 21.95
C ASN A 178 -38.66 -15.97 22.61
N LEU A 179 -38.94 -15.49 23.82
CA LEU A 179 -38.01 -14.68 24.62
C LEU A 179 -36.75 -15.49 24.99
N GLY A 180 -36.91 -16.74 25.41
CA GLY A 180 -35.80 -17.65 25.70
C GLY A 180 -34.90 -17.87 24.47
N GLN A 181 -35.48 -18.13 23.30
CA GLN A 181 -34.75 -18.27 22.04
C GLN A 181 -34.01 -16.97 21.65
N ARG A 182 -34.64 -15.81 21.85
CA ARG A 182 -33.98 -14.51 21.63
C ARG A 182 -32.81 -14.28 22.58
N CYS A 183 -32.97 -14.59 23.87
CA CYS A 183 -31.90 -14.45 24.85
C CYS A 183 -30.72 -15.39 24.54
N ALA A 184 -31.00 -16.65 24.20
CA ALA A 184 -29.98 -17.60 23.79
C ALA A 184 -29.22 -17.11 22.54
N SER A 185 -29.92 -16.56 21.55
CA SER A 185 -29.30 -15.96 20.36
C SER A 185 -28.40 -14.76 20.68
N LEU A 186 -28.84 -13.88 21.60
CA LEU A 186 -28.04 -12.74 22.05
C LEU A 186 -26.80 -13.16 22.84
N MET A 187 -26.93 -14.14 23.74
CA MET A 187 -25.79 -14.70 24.48
C MET A 187 -24.76 -15.31 23.52
N GLN A 188 -25.22 -16.04 22.50
CA GLN A 188 -24.33 -16.60 21.47
C GLN A 188 -23.56 -15.49 20.73
N ARG A 189 -24.23 -14.39 20.36
CA ARG A 189 -23.58 -13.21 19.75
C ARG A 189 -22.53 -12.57 20.65
N VAL A 190 -22.81 -12.42 21.94
CA VAL A 190 -21.85 -11.87 22.91
C VAL A 190 -20.64 -12.79 23.05
N GLN A 191 -20.85 -14.11 23.08
CA GLN A 191 -19.78 -15.08 23.15
C GLN A 191 -18.91 -15.08 21.89
N ASP A 192 -19.51 -14.95 20.70
CA ASP A 192 -18.79 -14.78 19.45
C ASP A 192 -17.95 -13.48 19.45
N CYS A 193 -18.50 -12.35 19.92
CA CYS A 193 -17.73 -11.11 20.07
C CYS A 193 -16.52 -11.26 21.00
N ARG A 194 -16.69 -11.95 22.14
CA ARG A 194 -15.57 -12.23 23.05
C ARG A 194 -14.51 -13.11 22.39
N ARG A 195 -14.93 -14.18 21.70
CA ARG A 195 -14.01 -15.07 20.97
C ARG A 195 -13.23 -14.34 19.88
N PHE A 196 -13.88 -13.43 19.17
CA PHE A 196 -13.21 -12.57 18.19
C PHE A 196 -12.16 -11.65 18.85
N LEU A 197 -12.52 -10.94 19.92
CA LEU A 197 -11.58 -10.07 20.64
C LEU A 197 -10.38 -10.85 21.18
N MET A 198 -10.62 -12.03 21.75
CA MET A 198 -9.54 -12.90 22.23
C MET A 198 -8.62 -13.33 21.09
N ALA A 199 -9.17 -13.78 19.95
CA ALA A 199 -8.38 -14.21 18.80
C ALA A 199 -7.51 -13.07 18.23
N VAL A 200 -8.01 -11.83 18.24
CA VAL A 200 -7.25 -10.64 17.82
C VAL A 200 -6.18 -10.24 18.84
N ALA A 201 -6.48 -10.39 20.14
CA ALA A 201 -5.56 -9.98 21.22
C ALA A 201 -4.40 -10.97 21.42
N THR A 202 -4.61 -12.27 21.18
CA THR A 202 -3.60 -13.30 21.48
C THR A 202 -2.81 -13.80 20.26
N GLY A 203 -3.27 -13.52 19.04
CA GLY A 203 -2.67 -14.04 17.82
C GLY A 203 -2.03 -12.95 16.97
N ASP A 204 -0.78 -13.15 16.56
CA ASP A 204 -0.21 -12.42 15.43
C ASP A 204 -0.76 -13.01 14.13
N VAL A 205 -1.96 -12.55 13.75
CA VAL A 205 -2.65 -13.04 12.54
C VAL A 205 -2.12 -12.28 11.33
N PRO A 206 -1.43 -12.95 10.38
CA PRO A 206 -0.97 -12.30 9.18
C PRO A 206 -2.15 -11.70 8.41
N ARG A 207 -2.07 -10.40 8.11
CA ARG A 207 -3.07 -9.68 7.30
C ARG A 207 -4.50 -9.73 7.87
N LEU A 208 -4.64 -9.65 9.20
CA LEU A 208 -5.92 -9.58 9.91
C LEU A 208 -6.94 -8.61 9.27
N GLN A 209 -6.49 -7.40 8.92
CA GLN A 209 -7.34 -6.39 8.29
C GLN A 209 -7.95 -6.89 6.97
N GLN A 210 -7.16 -7.56 6.14
CA GLN A 210 -7.61 -8.06 4.84
C GLN A 210 -8.60 -9.22 5.01
N LEU A 211 -8.35 -10.12 5.96
CA LEU A 211 -9.27 -11.21 6.31
C LEU A 211 -10.64 -10.65 6.71
N ILE A 212 -10.66 -9.64 7.56
CA ILE A 212 -11.89 -8.97 8.01
C ILE A 212 -12.58 -8.27 6.82
N ARG A 213 -11.86 -7.48 6.02
CA ARG A 213 -12.42 -6.80 4.83
C ARG A 213 -13.06 -7.79 3.85
N GLN A 214 -12.37 -8.89 3.53
CA GLN A 214 -12.86 -9.94 2.64
C GLN A 214 -14.12 -10.59 3.22
N ALA A 215 -14.12 -10.91 4.51
CA ALA A 215 -15.27 -11.52 5.16
C ALA A 215 -16.47 -10.57 5.25
N LEU A 216 -16.26 -9.27 5.46
CA LEU A 216 -17.31 -8.25 5.39
C LEU A 216 -17.90 -8.14 3.97
N LYS A 217 -17.05 -8.16 2.93
CA LYS A 217 -17.48 -8.14 1.52
C LYS A 217 -18.32 -9.37 1.14
N GLU A 218 -18.00 -10.53 1.71
CA GLU A 218 -18.74 -11.79 1.54
C GLU A 218 -20.02 -11.86 2.40
N GLY A 219 -20.32 -10.83 3.21
CA GLY A 219 -21.44 -10.86 4.15
C GLY A 219 -21.32 -11.96 5.22
N ALA A 220 -20.10 -12.34 5.57
CA ALA A 220 -19.84 -13.45 6.49
C ALA A 220 -20.26 -13.10 7.93
N SER A 221 -20.85 -14.07 8.63
CA SER A 221 -21.17 -13.94 10.04
C SER A 221 -19.90 -13.91 10.90
N LEU A 222 -20.01 -13.33 12.11
CA LEU A 222 -18.89 -13.24 13.06
C LEU A 222 -18.28 -14.61 13.39
N SER A 223 -19.12 -15.63 13.59
CA SER A 223 -18.67 -17.03 13.76
C SER A 223 -17.81 -17.52 12.58
N LYS A 224 -18.15 -17.16 11.34
CA LYS A 224 -17.38 -17.53 10.14
C LYS A 224 -16.06 -16.76 10.05
N ILE A 225 -16.02 -15.51 10.49
CA ILE A 225 -14.79 -14.70 10.63
C ILE A 225 -13.83 -15.36 11.65
N ILE A 226 -14.36 -15.80 12.80
CA ILE A 226 -13.57 -16.48 13.84
C ILE A 226 -13.00 -17.81 13.32
N SER A 227 -13.78 -18.57 12.53
CA SER A 227 -13.27 -19.78 11.88
C SER A 227 -12.12 -19.46 10.95
N LYS A 228 -12.27 -18.48 10.05
CA LYS A 228 -11.20 -18.06 9.12
C LYS A 228 -9.95 -17.56 9.88
N LEU A 229 -10.12 -16.90 11.03
CA LEU A 229 -9.01 -16.48 11.88
C LEU A 229 -8.22 -17.66 12.44
N LYS A 230 -8.92 -18.68 12.95
CA LYS A 230 -8.30 -19.91 13.44
C LYS A 230 -7.59 -20.66 12.33
N ASP A 231 -8.24 -20.80 11.17
CA ASP A 231 -7.65 -21.45 10.01
C ASP A 231 -6.39 -20.69 9.55
N SER A 232 -6.36 -19.36 9.71
CA SER A 232 -5.18 -18.56 9.37
C SER A 232 -4.03 -18.73 10.36
N LEU A 233 -4.32 -18.79 11.67
CA LEU A 233 -3.32 -19.09 12.70
C LEU A 233 -2.72 -20.50 12.55
N LEU A 234 -3.51 -21.46 12.06
CA LEU A 234 -3.06 -22.82 11.76
C LEU A 234 -2.35 -22.94 10.40
N GLY A 235 -2.20 -21.85 9.64
CA GLY A 235 -1.60 -21.86 8.30
C GLY A 235 -2.45 -22.55 7.23
N ILE A 236 -3.71 -22.90 7.53
CA ILE A 236 -4.65 -23.54 6.60
C ILE A 236 -5.26 -22.50 5.65
N TYR A 237 -5.43 -21.26 6.11
CA TYR A 237 -6.02 -20.17 5.36
C TYR A 237 -5.08 -18.96 5.23
N HIS A 238 -4.81 -18.55 3.99
CA HIS A 238 -4.12 -17.28 3.72
C HIS A 238 -5.10 -16.29 3.08
N ALA A 239 -5.30 -15.13 3.70
CA ALA A 239 -6.13 -14.07 3.15
C ALA A 239 -5.57 -13.60 1.80
N ARG A 240 -6.38 -13.69 0.74
CA ARG A 240 -6.01 -13.32 -0.64
C ARG A 240 -6.40 -11.88 -0.97
N GLY A 241 -5.69 -11.31 -1.93
CA GLY A 241 -5.89 -9.94 -2.42
C GLY A 241 -4.99 -8.94 -1.72
N TYR A 242 -4.60 -7.88 -2.41
CA TYR A 242 -3.70 -6.81 -1.93
C TYR A 242 -4.37 -5.47 -2.22
N ASP A 243 -4.19 -4.50 -1.34
CA ASP A 243 -4.59 -3.13 -1.63
C ASP A 243 -3.44 -2.33 -2.28
N THR A 244 -3.70 -1.08 -2.67
CA THR A 244 -2.70 -0.24 -3.33
C THR A 244 -1.51 0.03 -2.41
N THR A 245 -1.75 0.19 -1.11
CA THR A 245 -0.70 0.42 -0.11
C THR A 245 0.20 -0.80 0.04
N ASP A 246 -0.36 -2.00 0.04
CA ASP A 246 0.41 -3.26 0.03
C ASP A 246 1.38 -3.29 -1.18
N PHE A 247 0.90 -2.92 -2.37
CA PHE A 247 1.73 -2.85 -3.58
C PHE A 247 2.79 -1.77 -3.52
N ASP A 248 2.48 -0.60 -2.97
CA ASP A 248 3.43 0.51 -2.84
C ASP A 248 4.54 0.16 -1.83
N ILE A 249 4.20 -0.46 -0.70
CA ILE A 249 5.17 -0.97 0.27
C ILE A 249 6.04 -2.07 -0.35
N ALA A 250 5.44 -3.03 -1.06
CA ALA A 250 6.19 -4.09 -1.72
C ALA A 250 7.14 -3.55 -2.79
N LEU A 251 6.71 -2.52 -3.54
CA LEU A 251 7.55 -1.85 -4.52
C LEU A 251 8.71 -1.09 -3.85
N LEU A 252 8.46 -0.39 -2.76
CA LEU A 252 9.51 0.28 -1.98
C LEU A 252 10.54 -0.72 -1.43
N VAL A 253 10.07 -1.83 -0.85
CA VAL A 253 10.91 -2.92 -0.37
C VAL A 253 11.77 -3.50 -1.50
N PHE A 254 11.16 -3.69 -2.68
CA PHE A 254 11.86 -4.18 -3.85
C PHE A 254 12.96 -3.20 -4.31
N HIS A 255 12.70 -1.89 -4.27
CA HIS A 255 13.69 -0.88 -4.64
C HIS A 255 14.84 -0.79 -3.62
N LEU A 256 14.58 -0.92 -2.32
CA LEU A 256 15.59 -0.74 -1.29
C LEU A 256 16.44 -2.00 -1.02
N GLY A 257 15.84 -3.20 -1.07
CA GLY A 257 16.53 -4.45 -0.73
C GLY A 257 16.46 -5.54 -1.80
N GLY A 258 15.98 -5.20 -2.99
CA GLY A 258 15.93 -6.09 -4.13
C GLY A 258 15.01 -7.30 -3.94
N ARG A 259 15.23 -8.32 -4.79
CA ARG A 259 14.43 -9.55 -4.80
C ARG A 259 14.51 -10.34 -3.50
N LYS A 260 15.68 -10.34 -2.84
CA LYS A 260 15.91 -11.14 -1.62
C LYS A 260 15.13 -10.57 -0.44
N LEU A 261 15.18 -9.26 -0.22
CA LEU A 261 14.40 -8.62 0.85
C LEU A 261 12.91 -8.73 0.58
N LEU A 262 12.48 -8.47 -0.66
CA LEU A 262 11.08 -8.63 -1.04
C LEU A 262 10.59 -10.06 -0.79
N TYR A 263 11.39 -11.07 -1.16
CA TYR A 263 11.07 -12.46 -0.91
C TYR A 263 10.90 -12.73 0.59
N ALA A 264 11.88 -12.36 1.41
CA ALA A 264 11.83 -12.55 2.86
C ALA A 264 10.60 -11.88 3.50
N LEU A 265 10.31 -10.63 3.13
CA LEU A 265 9.16 -9.90 3.67
C LEU A 265 7.83 -10.41 3.10
N SER A 266 7.78 -10.86 1.85
CA SER A 266 6.59 -11.51 1.31
C SER A 266 6.22 -12.80 2.05
N HIS A 267 7.22 -13.49 2.61
CA HIS A 267 6.99 -14.67 3.45
C HIS A 267 6.68 -14.31 4.91
N TYR A 268 7.34 -13.30 5.47
CA TYR A 268 7.21 -12.94 6.87
C TYR A 268 5.94 -12.13 7.18
N ILE A 269 5.71 -11.04 6.43
CA ILE A 269 4.57 -10.13 6.63
C ILE A 269 3.52 -10.23 5.52
N SER A 270 3.68 -11.17 4.58
CA SER A 270 2.69 -11.45 3.52
C SER A 270 2.42 -10.27 2.57
N ILE A 271 3.43 -9.45 2.28
CA ILE A 271 3.36 -8.41 1.23
C ILE A 271 3.37 -9.02 -0.19
N PRO A 272 2.90 -8.31 -1.23
CA PRO A 272 2.91 -8.77 -2.61
C PRO A 272 4.26 -9.32 -3.08
N SER A 273 4.23 -10.46 -3.78
CA SER A 273 5.40 -11.02 -4.45
C SER A 273 5.78 -10.22 -5.70
N ILE A 274 6.99 -10.41 -6.21
CA ILE A 274 7.43 -9.75 -7.45
C ILE A 274 6.49 -10.01 -8.64
N THR A 275 5.94 -11.22 -8.75
CA THR A 275 4.98 -11.57 -9.80
C THR A 275 3.67 -10.80 -9.62
N ALA A 276 3.19 -10.68 -8.38
CA ALA A 276 2.00 -9.87 -8.09
C ALA A 276 2.23 -8.40 -8.42
N ILE A 277 3.40 -7.84 -8.05
CA ILE A 277 3.76 -6.44 -8.37
C ILE A 277 3.82 -6.26 -9.89
N LYS A 278 4.49 -7.15 -10.64
CA LYS A 278 4.58 -7.09 -12.12
C LYS A 278 3.22 -7.17 -12.82
N ASN A 279 2.26 -7.89 -12.24
CA ASN A 279 0.91 -8.00 -12.79
C ASN A 279 0.04 -6.79 -12.45
N HIS A 280 0.35 -6.07 -11.36
CA HIS A 280 -0.47 -4.95 -10.88
C HIS A 280 0.09 -3.56 -11.23
N LYS A 281 1.42 -3.44 -11.33
CA LYS A 281 2.13 -2.19 -11.63
C LYS A 281 2.86 -2.32 -12.97
N THR A 282 2.84 -1.24 -13.73
CA THR A 282 3.63 -1.13 -14.95
C THR A 282 5.07 -0.78 -14.58
N PHE A 283 6.01 -1.64 -14.96
CA PHE A 283 7.44 -1.34 -14.89
C PHE A 283 7.86 -0.66 -16.18
N THR A 284 8.68 0.39 -16.08
CA THR A 284 9.35 0.96 -17.25
C THR A 284 10.18 -0.13 -17.91
N ARG A 285 9.95 -0.35 -19.21
CA ARG A 285 10.71 -1.30 -20.01
C ARG A 285 11.69 -0.52 -20.85
N ILE A 286 12.95 -0.92 -20.79
CA ILE A 286 13.98 -0.45 -21.71
C ILE A 286 14.27 -1.60 -22.66
N MET A 287 14.24 -1.30 -23.94
CA MET A 287 14.67 -2.16 -25.03
C MET A 287 16.16 -1.86 -25.29
N PRO A 288 17.08 -2.78 -24.95
CA PRO A 288 18.47 -2.63 -25.34
C PRO A 288 18.59 -2.80 -26.86
N SER A 289 19.53 -2.10 -27.47
CA SER A 289 19.83 -2.21 -28.90
C SER A 289 20.80 -3.37 -29.13
N PRO A 290 20.39 -4.46 -29.82
CA PRO A 290 21.28 -5.59 -30.09
C PRO A 290 22.42 -5.25 -31.06
N GLY A 291 22.26 -4.16 -31.81
CA GLY A 291 23.28 -3.61 -32.70
C GLY A 291 23.30 -2.09 -32.67
N VAL A 292 23.49 -1.47 -33.84
CA VAL A 292 23.45 0.00 -33.95
C VAL A 292 22.05 0.47 -33.57
N PRO A 293 21.91 1.38 -32.58
CA PRO A 293 20.61 1.84 -32.11
C PRO A 293 19.76 2.40 -33.25
N THR A 294 18.53 1.89 -33.36
CA THR A 294 17.58 2.33 -34.39
C THR A 294 16.62 3.39 -33.86
N LEU A 295 16.02 4.17 -34.78
CA LEU A 295 15.04 5.19 -34.41
C LEU A 295 13.86 4.59 -33.61
N ASP A 296 13.37 3.41 -34.01
CA ASP A 296 12.22 2.77 -33.36
C ASP A 296 12.53 2.31 -31.93
N GLU A 297 13.74 1.75 -31.69
CA GLU A 297 14.20 1.37 -30.35
C GLU A 297 14.30 2.60 -29.43
N VAL A 298 14.89 3.69 -29.93
CA VAL A 298 15.04 4.93 -29.18
C VAL A 298 13.68 5.57 -28.89
N LEU A 299 12.79 5.65 -29.89
CA LEU A 299 11.43 6.15 -29.72
C LEU A 299 10.64 5.31 -28.71
N PHE A 300 10.76 3.98 -28.76
CA PHE A 300 10.14 3.10 -27.77
C PHE A 300 10.63 3.44 -26.36
N ASN A 301 11.94 3.49 -26.15
CA ASN A 301 12.53 3.80 -24.85
C ASN A 301 12.15 5.20 -24.37
N MET A 302 12.12 6.18 -25.26
CA MET A 302 11.67 7.54 -24.92
C MET A 302 10.21 7.56 -24.48
N ARG A 303 9.32 6.88 -25.21
CA ARG A 303 7.89 6.84 -24.86
C ARG A 303 7.68 6.15 -23.52
N GLU A 304 8.36 5.03 -23.27
CA GLU A 304 8.29 4.28 -22.02
C GLU A 304 8.83 5.08 -20.81
N ASN A 305 9.91 5.84 -20.99
CA ASN A 305 10.44 6.68 -19.92
C ASN A 305 9.61 7.94 -19.68
N PHE A 306 9.27 8.69 -20.72
CA PHE A 306 8.83 10.07 -20.57
C PHE A 306 7.31 10.24 -20.58
N LEU A 307 6.54 9.45 -21.32
CA LEU A 307 5.08 9.64 -21.38
C LEU A 307 4.35 9.33 -20.07
N PRO A 308 4.68 8.25 -19.32
CA PRO A 308 4.07 8.02 -18.01
C PRO A 308 4.38 9.15 -17.02
N ARG A 309 5.60 9.70 -17.09
CA ARG A 309 6.05 10.79 -16.24
C ARG A 309 5.34 12.10 -16.61
N ALA A 310 5.22 12.40 -17.91
CA ALA A 310 4.44 13.53 -18.41
C ALA A 310 2.99 13.50 -17.90
N LYS A 311 2.34 12.32 -17.91
CA LYS A 311 0.98 12.16 -17.40
C LYS A 311 0.85 12.34 -15.88
N ALA A 312 1.92 12.07 -15.14
CA ALA A 312 1.95 12.24 -13.68
C ALA A 312 2.21 13.69 -13.25
N LEU A 313 2.59 14.57 -14.18
CA LEU A 313 2.87 15.97 -13.91
C LEU A 313 1.60 16.80 -14.09
N GLU A 314 1.29 17.65 -13.11
CA GLU A 314 0.10 18.50 -13.11
C GLU A 314 0.14 19.57 -14.21
N SER A 315 1.34 20.04 -14.57
CA SER A 315 1.56 21.01 -15.65
C SER A 315 2.89 20.76 -16.37
N PRO A 316 2.97 21.03 -17.69
CA PRO A 316 4.25 21.05 -18.40
C PRO A 316 5.24 22.03 -17.75
N PHE A 317 6.50 21.65 -17.66
CA PHE A 317 7.59 22.55 -17.22
C PHE A 317 8.73 22.45 -18.25
N PRO A 318 8.86 23.43 -19.16
CA PRO A 318 9.96 23.43 -20.12
C PRO A 318 11.24 23.88 -19.41
N SER A 319 12.03 22.93 -18.92
CA SER A 319 13.35 23.21 -18.34
C SER A 319 14.49 23.03 -19.35
N GLY A 320 14.21 22.35 -20.45
CA GLY A 320 15.22 21.73 -21.32
C GLY A 320 15.91 20.54 -20.67
N MET A 321 16.69 19.83 -21.49
CA MET A 321 17.36 18.58 -21.12
C MET A 321 18.87 18.62 -21.40
N CYS A 322 19.62 17.82 -20.65
CA CYS A 322 20.98 17.41 -20.98
C CYS A 322 20.95 15.98 -21.52
N MET A 323 21.65 15.73 -22.62
CA MET A 323 21.93 14.39 -23.13
C MET A 323 23.25 13.91 -22.52
N LEU A 324 23.21 12.82 -21.78
CA LEU A 324 24.35 12.22 -21.08
C LEU A 324 24.78 10.97 -21.85
N TRP A 325 26.05 10.84 -22.15
CA TRP A 325 26.60 9.64 -22.79
C TRP A 325 27.84 9.19 -22.05
N ASP A 326 27.77 7.98 -21.50
CA ASP A 326 28.91 7.29 -20.90
C ASP A 326 28.87 5.78 -21.22
N GLU A 327 29.97 5.10 -20.95
CA GLU A 327 30.16 3.66 -21.10
C GLU A 327 30.26 2.96 -19.74
N VAL A 328 29.57 1.82 -19.60
CA VAL A 328 29.69 0.95 -18.42
C VAL A 328 30.30 -0.39 -18.83
N ALA A 329 31.27 -0.88 -18.06
CA ALA A 329 31.86 -2.20 -18.30
C ALA A 329 30.80 -3.30 -18.13
N GLU A 330 30.79 -4.26 -19.05
CA GLU A 330 29.87 -5.39 -19.03
C GLU A 330 30.64 -6.71 -19.01
N GLU A 331 29.97 -7.79 -18.58
CA GLU A 331 30.52 -9.14 -18.74
C GLU A 331 30.47 -9.53 -20.22
N GLU A 332 31.60 -9.96 -20.78
CA GLU A 332 31.73 -10.37 -22.18
C GLU A 332 30.98 -11.70 -22.45
N GLN A 333 29.64 -11.62 -22.53
CA GLN A 333 28.77 -12.79 -22.65
C GLN A 333 27.57 -12.53 -23.56
N ALA A 334 27.19 -13.55 -24.34
CA ALA A 334 25.93 -13.57 -25.07
C ALA A 334 24.73 -13.76 -24.13
N CYS A 335 23.64 -13.05 -24.41
CA CYS A 335 22.35 -13.25 -23.75
C CYS A 335 21.24 -13.49 -24.79
N TYR A 336 20.10 -14.02 -24.36
CA TYR A 336 18.95 -14.24 -25.24
C TYR A 336 17.86 -13.21 -24.98
N PHE A 337 17.49 -12.47 -26.02
CA PHE A 337 16.40 -11.53 -26.01
C PHE A 337 15.13 -12.18 -26.55
N GLY A 338 14.36 -12.82 -25.65
CA GLY A 338 13.15 -13.55 -26.03
C GLY A 338 12.03 -12.72 -26.67
N HIS A 339 12.09 -11.39 -26.63
CA HIS A 339 11.15 -10.51 -27.33
C HIS A 339 11.51 -10.28 -28.80
N LEU A 340 12.79 -10.49 -29.17
CA LEU A 340 13.30 -10.42 -30.54
C LEU A 340 13.61 -11.81 -31.11
N ASP A 341 13.57 -12.84 -30.27
CA ASP A 341 14.06 -14.18 -30.59
C ASP A 341 15.51 -14.17 -31.13
N ALA A 342 16.34 -13.33 -30.51
CA ALA A 342 17.70 -13.04 -30.97
C ALA A 342 18.74 -13.08 -29.85
N VAL A 343 19.99 -13.30 -30.22
CA VAL A 343 21.16 -13.20 -29.34
C VAL A 343 21.60 -11.75 -29.18
N GLY A 344 21.73 -11.29 -27.94
CA GLY A 344 22.32 -10.01 -27.55
C GLY A 344 23.71 -10.17 -26.93
N GLY A 345 24.33 -9.06 -26.53
CA GLY A 345 25.67 -9.03 -25.90
C GLY A 345 26.84 -8.96 -26.89
N MET A 346 26.57 -8.83 -28.18
CA MET A 346 27.60 -8.63 -29.21
C MET A 346 27.83 -7.14 -29.45
N CYS A 347 29.06 -6.77 -29.79
CA CYS A 347 29.39 -5.37 -30.08
C CYS A 347 28.65 -4.85 -31.33
N ARG A 348 28.04 -3.66 -31.20
CA ARG A 348 27.26 -3.03 -32.27
C ARG A 348 28.03 -2.82 -33.57
N GLN A 349 29.35 -2.63 -33.48
CA GLN A 349 30.22 -2.34 -34.62
C GLN A 349 30.31 -3.53 -35.58
N HIS A 350 30.17 -4.76 -35.09
CA HIS A 350 30.45 -5.96 -35.89
C HIS A 350 29.26 -6.90 -36.01
N VAL A 351 28.22 -6.75 -35.17
CA VAL A 351 27.06 -7.64 -35.17
C VAL A 351 26.33 -7.70 -36.52
N HIS A 352 26.37 -6.64 -37.32
CA HIS A 352 25.75 -6.59 -38.65
C HIS A 352 26.34 -7.60 -39.65
N ARG A 353 27.49 -8.19 -39.36
CA ARG A 353 28.16 -9.20 -40.21
C ARG A 353 27.50 -10.57 -40.12
N ILE A 354 26.70 -10.80 -39.09
CA ILE A 354 26.05 -12.08 -38.82
C ILE A 354 24.55 -11.92 -38.56
N SER A 355 23.81 -13.02 -38.67
CA SER A 355 22.44 -13.08 -38.17
C SER A 355 22.45 -13.42 -36.69
N THR A 356 21.74 -12.64 -35.87
CA THR A 356 21.58 -12.89 -34.43
C THR A 356 20.33 -13.72 -34.09
N TRP A 357 19.52 -14.08 -35.08
CA TRP A 357 18.25 -14.79 -34.88
C TRP A 357 18.49 -16.26 -34.57
N LEU A 358 17.86 -16.78 -33.52
CA LEU A 358 18.00 -18.19 -33.10
C LEU A 358 16.87 -19.06 -33.66
N THR A 359 16.82 -19.23 -34.97
CA THR A 359 15.77 -20.04 -35.63
C THR A 359 16.10 -21.53 -35.69
N SER A 360 17.38 -21.90 -35.57
CA SER A 360 17.85 -23.31 -35.65
C SER A 360 19.15 -23.54 -34.89
N LEU A 361 19.54 -24.80 -34.66
CA LEU A 361 20.85 -25.13 -34.10
C LEU A 361 21.99 -24.60 -35.00
N GLU A 362 21.83 -24.70 -36.31
CA GLU A 362 22.81 -24.19 -37.28
C GLU A 362 23.03 -22.67 -37.15
N SER A 363 21.97 -21.91 -36.90
CA SER A 363 22.10 -20.46 -36.63
C SER A 363 22.92 -20.18 -35.38
N ALA A 364 22.75 -20.98 -34.32
CA ALA A 364 23.55 -20.87 -33.10
C ALA A 364 25.03 -21.25 -33.35
N GLU A 365 25.28 -22.33 -34.10
CA GLU A 365 26.63 -22.75 -34.48
C GLU A 365 27.34 -21.71 -35.35
N SER A 366 26.63 -21.04 -36.26
CA SER A 366 27.17 -19.93 -37.05
C SER A 366 27.59 -18.75 -36.19
N ILE A 367 26.80 -18.38 -35.19
CA ILE A 367 27.15 -17.30 -34.24
C ILE A 367 28.42 -17.69 -33.45
N VAL A 368 28.48 -18.92 -32.95
CA VAL A 368 29.65 -19.42 -32.21
C VAL A 368 30.90 -19.43 -33.10
N ARG A 369 30.77 -19.84 -34.36
CA ARG A 369 31.88 -19.84 -35.32
C ARG A 369 32.39 -18.43 -35.58
N ALA A 370 31.49 -17.48 -35.82
CA ALA A 370 31.85 -16.09 -36.05
C ALA A 370 32.56 -15.45 -34.84
N LEU A 371 32.15 -15.80 -33.62
CA LEU A 371 32.85 -15.40 -32.39
C LEU A 371 34.25 -16.03 -32.28
N TYR A 372 34.38 -17.31 -32.62
CA TYR A 372 35.67 -18.03 -32.60
C TYR A 372 36.65 -17.51 -33.65
N GLU A 373 36.15 -17.17 -34.83
CA GLU A 373 36.93 -16.63 -35.96
C GLU A 373 37.25 -15.13 -35.80
N GLY A 374 36.62 -14.44 -34.84
CA GLY A 374 36.82 -13.01 -34.60
C GLY A 374 36.12 -12.09 -35.60
N GLU A 375 35.11 -12.60 -36.32
CA GLU A 375 34.29 -11.78 -37.22
C GLU A 375 33.41 -10.80 -36.44
N VAL A 376 32.95 -11.23 -35.26
CA VAL A 376 32.20 -10.47 -34.27
C VAL A 376 32.81 -10.69 -32.88
N HIS A 377 32.64 -9.72 -32.00
CA HIS A 377 33.12 -9.79 -30.61
C HIS A 377 31.97 -9.54 -29.64
N TYR A 378 32.12 -10.00 -28.40
CA TYR A 378 31.28 -9.54 -27.31
C TYR A 378 31.47 -8.03 -27.09
N GLY A 379 30.44 -7.38 -26.58
CA GLY A 379 30.58 -6.04 -26.02
C GLY A 379 31.46 -6.11 -24.77
N LYS A 380 32.47 -5.25 -24.69
CA LYS A 380 33.30 -5.10 -23.47
C LYS A 380 32.66 -4.11 -22.51
N GLU A 381 31.94 -3.16 -23.08
CA GLU A 381 31.22 -2.09 -22.40
C GLU A 381 29.85 -1.97 -23.08
N ALA A 382 28.88 -1.36 -22.41
CA ALA A 382 27.70 -0.81 -23.03
C ALA A 382 27.76 0.71 -23.02
N SER A 383 27.57 1.31 -24.20
CA SER A 383 27.28 2.73 -24.28
C SER A 383 25.84 2.95 -23.83
N VAL A 384 25.68 3.84 -22.86
CA VAL A 384 24.38 4.27 -22.35
C VAL A 384 24.18 5.74 -22.65
N ILE A 385 23.12 6.05 -23.39
CA ILE A 385 22.68 7.44 -23.58
C ILE A 385 21.45 7.64 -22.74
N ALA A 386 21.50 8.62 -21.86
CA ALA A 386 20.39 9.02 -21.01
C ALA A 386 20.05 10.49 -21.21
N LEU A 387 18.81 10.84 -20.90
CA LEU A 387 18.38 12.23 -20.87
C LEU A 387 18.08 12.63 -19.43
N ALA A 388 18.45 13.86 -19.08
CA ALA A 388 18.28 14.36 -17.72
C ALA A 388 17.83 15.83 -17.74
N SER A 389 16.78 16.15 -16.98
CA SER A 389 16.16 17.49 -16.99
C SER A 389 17.00 18.50 -16.20
N PHE A 390 16.98 19.77 -16.62
CA PHE A 390 17.49 20.89 -15.82
C PHE A 390 16.52 21.36 -14.74
N GLY A 391 15.30 20.82 -14.69
CA GLY A 391 14.27 21.14 -13.72
C GLY A 391 14.32 20.27 -12.48
N THR A 392 13.73 20.76 -11.38
CA THR A 392 13.68 20.02 -10.11
C THR A 392 12.61 18.93 -10.05
N GLN A 393 11.64 18.94 -10.99
CA GLN A 393 10.48 18.05 -10.98
C GLN A 393 10.80 16.66 -11.56
N LEU A 394 11.62 16.59 -12.61
CA LEU A 394 12.05 15.35 -13.25
C LEU A 394 13.51 15.07 -12.92
N ARG A 395 13.75 14.41 -11.78
CA ARG A 395 15.09 14.11 -11.30
C ARG A 395 15.58 12.74 -11.75
N GLY A 396 16.87 12.66 -12.04
CA GLY A 396 17.58 11.45 -12.44
C GLY A 396 18.03 11.48 -13.90
N ALA A 397 18.70 10.41 -14.30
CA ALA A 397 19.02 10.10 -15.69
C ALA A 397 18.06 9.02 -16.19
N PHE A 398 17.56 9.17 -17.41
CA PHE A 398 16.61 8.24 -18.02
C PHE A 398 17.24 7.62 -19.27
N PRO A 399 17.71 6.36 -19.22
CA PRO A 399 18.31 5.69 -20.37
C PRO A 399 17.34 5.59 -21.52
N VAL A 400 17.81 5.98 -22.70
CA VAL A 400 17.09 5.86 -23.98
C VAL A 400 17.83 5.00 -24.99
N VAL A 401 19.14 4.81 -24.78
CA VAL A 401 19.98 3.86 -25.52
C VAL A 401 20.78 3.05 -24.52
N VAL A 402 20.83 1.74 -24.73
CA VAL A 402 21.78 0.82 -24.11
C VAL A 402 22.26 -0.11 -25.21
N SER A 403 23.55 -0.03 -25.58
CA SER A 403 24.08 -0.76 -26.72
C SER A 403 25.50 -1.25 -26.45
N PRO A 404 25.77 -2.57 -26.57
CA PRO A 404 27.11 -3.10 -26.36
C PRO A 404 28.10 -2.57 -27.40
N THR A 405 29.32 -2.28 -26.97
CA THR A 405 30.40 -1.69 -27.78
C THR A 405 31.72 -2.40 -27.55
N CYS A 406 32.56 -2.44 -28.58
CA CYS A 406 33.97 -2.81 -28.45
C CYS A 406 34.90 -1.60 -28.54
N GLY A 407 34.36 -0.37 -28.47
CA GLY A 407 35.12 0.89 -28.50
C GLY A 407 35.70 1.26 -29.88
N ALA A 408 35.46 0.45 -30.91
CA ALA A 408 36.02 0.65 -32.25
C ALA A 408 35.19 1.63 -33.13
N GLU A 409 34.22 2.33 -32.55
CA GLU A 409 33.36 3.25 -33.29
C GLU A 409 34.10 4.51 -33.74
N THR A 410 33.81 4.99 -34.95
CA THR A 410 34.32 6.27 -35.42
C THR A 410 33.52 7.44 -34.83
N PRO A 411 34.10 8.66 -34.78
CA PRO A 411 33.37 9.86 -34.37
C PRO A 411 32.08 10.09 -35.16
N GLU A 412 32.07 9.80 -36.46
CA GLU A 412 30.90 9.93 -37.34
C GLU A 412 29.83 8.87 -37.05
N GLU A 413 30.23 7.65 -36.69
CA GLU A 413 29.31 6.59 -36.25
C GLU A 413 28.62 6.98 -34.94
N SER A 414 29.39 7.45 -33.96
CA SER A 414 28.86 8.01 -32.72
C SER A 414 27.93 9.21 -32.96
N ALA A 415 28.27 10.08 -33.91
CA ALA A 415 27.46 11.25 -34.26
C ALA A 415 26.07 10.85 -34.73
N ARG A 416 25.98 9.82 -35.60
CA ARG A 416 24.68 9.30 -36.08
C ARG A 416 23.79 8.77 -34.97
N ILE A 417 24.38 8.14 -33.95
CA ILE A 417 23.62 7.67 -32.78
C ILE A 417 23.08 8.86 -31.98
N ALA A 418 23.92 9.87 -31.70
CA ALA A 418 23.48 11.09 -31.03
C ALA A 418 22.38 11.84 -31.81
N GLU A 419 22.51 11.96 -33.12
CA GLU A 419 21.48 12.56 -33.99
C GLU A 419 20.17 11.77 -33.98
N THR A 420 20.23 10.44 -33.93
CA THR A 420 19.04 9.57 -33.76
C THR A 420 18.32 9.87 -32.44
N VAL A 421 19.06 10.05 -31.35
CA VAL A 421 18.50 10.43 -30.04
C VAL A 421 17.90 11.84 -30.09
N ILE A 422 18.61 12.82 -30.64
CA ILE A 422 18.11 14.20 -30.75
C ILE A 422 16.82 14.25 -31.58
N THR A 423 16.79 13.55 -32.71
CA THR A 423 15.61 13.46 -33.59
C THR A 423 14.41 12.84 -32.85
N SER A 424 14.64 11.72 -32.16
CA SER A 424 13.60 11.05 -31.36
C SER A 424 13.07 11.94 -30.23
N TRP A 425 13.97 12.69 -29.58
CA TRP A 425 13.59 13.61 -28.50
C TRP A 425 12.71 14.75 -29.00
N ASN A 426 13.05 15.32 -30.16
CA ASN A 426 12.29 16.40 -30.76
C ASN A 426 10.85 15.97 -31.10
N GLU A 427 10.63 14.70 -31.45
CA GLU A 427 9.29 14.15 -31.67
C GLU A 427 8.51 13.95 -30.36
N VAL A 428 9.15 13.34 -29.35
CA VAL A 428 8.42 12.83 -28.17
C VAL A 428 8.47 13.78 -26.97
N GLY A 429 9.65 14.25 -26.61
CA GLY A 429 9.91 14.90 -25.33
C GLY A 429 9.98 16.42 -25.40
N ALA A 430 10.54 16.98 -26.49
CA ALA A 430 10.76 18.42 -26.61
C ALA A 430 9.49 19.28 -26.44
N PRO A 431 8.31 18.90 -26.97
CA PRO A 431 7.08 19.65 -26.76
C PRO A 431 6.61 19.73 -25.30
N ILE A 432 7.07 18.80 -24.45
CA ILE A 432 6.60 18.65 -23.06
C ILE A 432 7.63 19.20 -22.06
N PHE A 433 8.91 18.87 -22.27
CA PHE A 433 10.00 19.13 -21.32
C PHE A 433 11.01 20.17 -21.82
N GLY A 434 10.87 20.63 -23.06
CA GLY A 434 11.81 21.54 -23.72
C GLY A 434 12.92 20.82 -24.50
N PRO A 435 13.68 21.56 -25.32
CA PRO A 435 14.70 20.98 -26.18
C PRO A 435 15.89 20.42 -25.39
N ILE A 436 16.71 19.58 -26.04
CA ILE A 436 18.05 19.27 -25.54
C ILE A 436 18.87 20.56 -25.64
N LYS A 437 19.46 21.00 -24.53
CA LYS A 437 20.28 22.21 -24.45
C LYS A 437 21.77 21.90 -24.45
N SER A 438 22.17 20.76 -23.91
CA SER A 438 23.58 20.37 -23.81
C SER A 438 23.79 18.87 -23.98
N PHE A 439 25.01 18.50 -24.32
CA PHE A 439 25.49 17.13 -24.40
C PHE A 439 26.70 16.95 -23.50
N SER A 440 26.65 16.00 -22.57
CA SER A 440 27.72 15.71 -21.62
C SER A 440 28.32 14.33 -21.82
N SER A 441 29.65 14.23 -21.63
CA SER A 441 30.39 12.97 -21.64
C SER A 441 31.71 13.06 -20.86
N ASP A 442 32.36 11.92 -20.66
CA ASP A 442 33.60 11.73 -19.91
C ASP A 442 34.83 12.39 -20.59
N GLY A 443 34.75 12.66 -21.89
CA GLY A 443 35.83 13.26 -22.67
C GLY A 443 36.84 12.27 -23.29
N ALA A 444 36.42 11.05 -23.59
CA ALA A 444 37.18 10.14 -24.46
C ALA A 444 37.56 10.80 -25.81
N ALA A 445 38.68 10.38 -26.40
CA ALA A 445 39.23 11.05 -27.60
C ALA A 445 38.28 11.04 -28.82
N SER A 446 37.69 9.88 -29.12
CA SER A 446 36.70 9.72 -30.20
C SER A 446 35.43 10.54 -29.92
N ARG A 447 34.95 10.50 -28.67
CA ARG A 447 33.77 11.23 -28.20
C ARG A 447 33.95 12.74 -28.31
N ARG A 448 35.12 13.26 -27.93
CA ARG A 448 35.50 14.67 -28.13
C ARG A 448 35.42 15.06 -29.60
N ALA A 449 35.99 14.27 -30.51
CA ALA A 449 35.92 14.57 -31.94
C ALA A 449 34.47 14.62 -32.46
N MET A 450 33.62 13.70 -32.01
CA MET A 450 32.18 13.68 -32.32
C MET A 450 31.47 14.94 -31.80
N MET A 451 31.78 15.37 -30.57
CA MET A 451 31.20 16.58 -30.00
C MET A 451 31.58 17.84 -30.77
N TYR A 452 32.82 17.96 -31.23
CA TYR A 452 33.23 19.07 -32.11
C TYR A 452 32.48 19.04 -33.45
N LEU A 453 32.33 17.85 -34.05
CA LEU A 453 31.59 17.66 -35.29
C LEU A 453 30.11 18.09 -35.17
N LEU A 454 29.47 17.76 -34.05
CA LEU A 454 28.04 18.02 -33.85
C LEU A 454 27.72 19.40 -33.25
N PHE A 455 28.55 19.89 -32.32
CA PHE A 455 28.20 21.00 -31.44
C PHE A 455 29.05 22.27 -31.63
N MET A 456 29.89 22.32 -32.67
CA MET A 456 30.66 23.50 -33.09
C MET A 456 30.45 23.81 -34.59
N LYS A 457 29.20 23.82 -35.04
CA LYS A 457 28.85 23.95 -36.47
C LYS A 457 28.75 25.41 -36.94
N HIS A 458 27.99 26.24 -36.23
CA HIS A 458 27.69 27.60 -36.66
C HIS A 458 27.79 28.61 -35.53
N MET A 459 28.20 29.83 -35.85
CA MET A 459 28.29 30.94 -34.91
C MET A 459 26.92 31.58 -34.73
N ILE A 460 26.54 31.90 -33.48
CA ILE A 460 25.28 32.61 -33.21
C ILE A 460 25.29 34.00 -33.87
N GLU A 461 24.25 34.28 -34.65
CA GLU A 461 24.07 35.54 -35.39
C GLU A 461 23.46 36.66 -34.52
N PRO A 462 23.66 37.95 -34.86
CA PRO A 462 23.10 39.08 -34.11
C PRO A 462 21.60 39.07 -33.86
N GLN A 463 20.83 38.45 -34.75
CA GLN A 463 19.37 38.35 -34.68
C GLN A 463 18.90 37.23 -33.74
N HIS A 464 19.79 36.32 -33.35
CA HIS A 464 19.45 35.17 -32.52
C HIS A 464 19.15 35.59 -31.06
N PRO A 465 18.14 35.01 -30.39
CA PRO A 465 17.75 35.41 -29.03
C PRO A 465 18.89 35.34 -27.99
N LEU A 466 19.81 34.38 -28.15
CA LEU A 466 20.96 34.22 -27.25
C LEU A 466 22.05 35.29 -27.47
N TYR A 467 22.11 35.92 -28.64
CA TYR A 467 23.20 36.83 -29.01
C TYR A 467 23.28 38.03 -28.08
N GLY A 468 22.14 38.66 -27.76
CA GLY A 468 22.11 39.85 -26.90
C GLY A 468 22.69 39.62 -25.50
N ARG A 469 22.64 38.36 -25.02
CA ARG A 469 23.17 37.95 -23.71
C ARG A 469 24.63 37.53 -23.79
N LEU A 470 25.00 36.77 -24.83
CA LEU A 470 26.32 36.13 -24.92
C LEU A 470 27.37 36.97 -25.67
N SER A 471 26.99 37.75 -26.68
CA SER A 471 27.92 38.52 -27.52
C SER A 471 28.74 39.57 -26.76
N ARG A 472 28.24 40.01 -25.60
CA ARG A 472 28.89 41.00 -24.74
C ARG A 472 29.97 40.39 -23.83
N LEU A 473 30.15 39.07 -23.85
CA LEU A 473 31.15 38.35 -23.07
C LEU A 473 32.43 38.22 -23.91
N PRO A 474 33.48 39.03 -23.63
CA PRO A 474 34.68 39.03 -24.46
C PRO A 474 35.37 37.67 -24.45
N GLY A 475 35.78 37.20 -25.63
CA GLY A 475 36.50 35.92 -25.76
C GLY A 475 35.63 34.67 -25.67
N LEU A 476 34.32 34.78 -25.38
CA LEU A 476 33.43 33.63 -25.39
C LEU A 476 33.25 33.10 -26.81
N ASN A 477 33.53 31.81 -27.01
CA ASN A 477 33.27 31.13 -28.28
C ASN A 477 31.75 31.00 -28.51
N LEU A 478 31.23 31.65 -29.55
CA LEU A 478 29.80 31.70 -29.88
C LEU A 478 29.31 30.60 -30.84
N TYR A 479 30.13 29.59 -31.15
CA TYR A 479 29.70 28.47 -32.00
C TYR A 479 28.76 27.50 -31.27
N VAL A 480 27.79 26.92 -31.96
CA VAL A 480 26.87 25.91 -31.42
C VAL A 480 26.58 24.83 -32.46
N GLY A 481 25.97 23.73 -32.01
CA GLY A 481 25.37 22.74 -32.89
C GLY A 481 23.96 23.11 -33.32
N ASP A 482 23.36 22.24 -34.11
CA ASP A 482 21.96 22.36 -34.50
C ASP A 482 21.04 22.35 -33.27
N GLY A 483 20.05 23.25 -33.24
CA GLY A 483 19.18 23.44 -32.07
C GLY A 483 19.87 24.13 -30.88
N ASP A 484 20.93 24.90 -31.14
CA ASP A 484 21.76 25.58 -30.14
C ASP A 484 22.48 24.64 -29.16
N ILE A 485 22.57 23.34 -29.44
CA ILE A 485 23.15 22.37 -28.49
C ILE A 485 24.64 22.67 -28.26
N THR A 486 25.05 22.68 -27.00
CA THR A 486 26.45 22.88 -26.59
C THR A 486 27.04 21.61 -25.98
N ALA A 487 28.31 21.34 -26.29
CA ALA A 487 29.11 20.27 -25.70
C ALA A 487 29.49 20.62 -24.25
N ASP A 488 29.57 19.60 -23.39
CA ASP A 488 29.96 19.66 -21.99
C ASP A 488 30.86 18.46 -21.68
N PHE A 489 31.88 18.66 -20.86
CA PHE A 489 32.62 17.55 -20.28
C PHE A 489 32.37 17.55 -18.78
N ASP A 490 32.31 16.37 -18.18
CA ASP A 490 32.06 16.32 -16.75
C ASP A 490 33.20 16.98 -15.96
N TRP A 491 32.81 18.01 -15.22
CA TRP A 491 33.70 18.83 -14.41
C TRP A 491 34.41 18.02 -13.33
N LYS A 492 33.85 16.89 -12.85
CA LYS A 492 34.56 16.02 -11.91
C LYS A 492 35.72 15.30 -12.60
N HIS A 493 35.53 14.77 -13.81
CA HIS A 493 36.60 14.23 -14.64
C HIS A 493 37.69 15.28 -14.94
N GLU A 494 37.31 16.52 -15.20
CA GLU A 494 38.26 17.62 -15.40
C GLU A 494 39.08 17.93 -14.13
N ILE A 495 38.44 17.98 -12.96
CA ILE A 495 39.13 18.16 -11.67
C ILE A 495 40.12 17.02 -11.42
N LYS A 496 39.73 15.77 -11.71
CA LYS A 496 40.63 14.61 -11.62
C LYS A 496 41.86 14.82 -12.49
N ARG A 497 41.68 15.24 -13.76
CA ARG A 497 42.78 15.54 -14.70
C ARG A 497 43.66 16.70 -14.24
N MET A 498 43.09 17.78 -13.69
CA MET A 498 43.86 18.88 -13.09
C MET A 498 44.72 18.40 -11.92
N SER A 499 44.15 17.58 -11.03
CA SER A 499 44.89 17.02 -9.90
C SER A 499 45.99 16.06 -10.36
N GLN A 500 45.76 15.30 -11.44
CA GLN A 500 46.76 14.43 -12.02
C GLN A 500 47.93 15.23 -12.61
N LEU A 501 47.65 16.36 -13.27
CA LEU A 501 48.67 17.28 -13.78
C LEU A 501 49.59 17.77 -12.65
N LEU A 502 49.03 18.16 -11.49
CA LEU A 502 49.80 18.55 -10.30
C LEU A 502 50.68 17.42 -9.73
N ARG A 503 50.33 16.16 -9.99
CA ARG A 503 51.08 14.98 -9.52
C ARG A 503 52.18 14.52 -10.49
N THR A 504 52.29 15.12 -11.68
CA THR A 504 53.28 14.73 -12.70
C THR A 504 54.72 15.04 -12.28
N GLN A 505 55.67 14.28 -12.82
CA GLN A 505 57.10 14.52 -12.59
C GLN A 505 57.61 15.68 -13.46
N GLU A 506 57.07 15.80 -14.65
CA GLU A 506 57.34 16.84 -15.64
C GLU A 506 56.86 18.21 -15.14
N GLY A 507 55.68 18.24 -14.51
CA GLY A 507 55.11 19.45 -13.92
C GLY A 507 54.54 20.42 -14.95
N MET A 508 54.30 21.65 -14.50
CA MET A 508 53.75 22.76 -15.28
C MET A 508 54.76 23.89 -15.37
N VAL A 509 54.92 24.51 -16.53
CA VAL A 509 55.81 25.65 -16.75
C VAL A 509 55.00 26.95 -16.72
N VAL A 510 55.42 27.89 -15.87
CA VAL A 510 54.92 29.27 -15.84
C VAL A 510 56.08 30.23 -15.61
N GLY A 511 56.26 31.18 -16.52
CA GLY A 511 57.44 32.03 -16.59
C GLY A 511 58.68 31.19 -16.82
N ASN A 512 59.67 31.35 -15.95
CA ASN A 512 60.91 30.56 -15.95
C ASN A 512 60.90 29.48 -14.84
N THR A 513 59.72 29.16 -14.30
CA THR A 513 59.56 28.24 -13.16
C THR A 513 58.82 26.99 -13.60
N ILE A 514 59.40 25.84 -13.28
CA ILE A 514 58.74 24.54 -13.42
C ILE A 514 58.14 24.20 -12.06
N VAL A 515 56.84 23.90 -12.01
CA VAL A 515 56.14 23.44 -10.80
C VAL A 515 55.80 21.98 -10.99
N ASN A 516 56.57 21.10 -10.37
CA ASN A 516 56.36 19.66 -10.42
C ASN A 516 56.01 19.08 -9.04
N ARG A 517 55.74 17.78 -9.00
CA ARG A 517 55.43 17.05 -7.76
C ARG A 517 56.43 17.29 -6.62
N HIS A 518 57.73 17.35 -6.92
CA HIS A 518 58.75 17.52 -5.89
C HIS A 518 58.68 18.92 -5.25
N ILE A 519 58.60 19.96 -6.08
CA ILE A 519 58.47 21.35 -5.61
C ILE A 519 57.18 21.55 -4.81
N LEU A 520 56.07 20.97 -5.26
CA LEU A 520 54.81 21.04 -4.52
C LEU A 520 54.90 20.37 -3.14
N ILE A 521 55.51 19.17 -3.04
CA ILE A 521 55.71 18.50 -1.74
C ILE A 521 56.55 19.35 -0.79
N GLN A 522 57.64 19.95 -1.29
CA GLN A 522 58.49 20.83 -0.49
C GLN A 522 57.70 22.02 0.07
N HIS A 523 56.88 22.68 -0.76
CA HIS A 523 56.08 23.82 -0.31
C HIS A 523 54.92 23.41 0.60
N LEU A 524 54.29 22.26 0.37
CA LEU A 524 53.24 21.72 1.26
C LEU A 524 53.80 21.37 2.64
N LEU A 525 55.00 20.78 2.73
CA LEU A 525 55.66 20.53 4.00
C LEU A 525 56.04 21.85 4.70
N ARG A 526 56.44 22.86 3.94
CA ARG A 526 56.84 24.18 4.45
C ARG A 526 55.69 24.91 5.16
N THR A 527 54.45 24.79 4.69
CA THR A 527 53.32 25.49 5.32
C THR A 527 52.96 24.94 6.69
N GLY A 528 53.29 23.67 6.97
CA GLY A 528 52.96 22.99 8.22
C GLY A 528 51.46 22.74 8.42
N HIS A 529 50.62 22.94 7.39
CA HIS A 529 49.18 22.69 7.47
C HIS A 529 48.81 21.21 7.36
N HIS A 530 49.69 20.39 6.79
CA HIS A 530 49.49 18.97 6.57
C HIS A 530 50.71 18.19 7.08
N SER A 531 50.44 17.01 7.64
CA SER A 531 51.47 16.03 7.96
C SER A 531 52.09 15.45 6.68
N GLU A 532 53.31 14.91 6.80
CA GLU A 532 53.98 14.23 5.70
C GLU A 532 53.16 13.06 5.14
N HIS A 533 52.44 12.34 6.02
CA HIS A 533 51.55 11.25 5.61
C HIS A 533 50.36 11.74 4.77
N GLU A 534 49.72 12.84 5.17
CA GLU A 534 48.61 13.44 4.41
C GLU A 534 49.10 13.93 3.04
N ILE A 535 50.25 14.60 2.97
CA ILE A 535 50.84 15.06 1.71
C ILE A 535 51.15 13.88 0.79
N ASN A 536 51.76 12.82 1.31
CA ASN A 536 52.02 11.61 0.52
C ASN A 536 50.72 10.98 0.00
N THR A 537 49.64 11.03 0.79
CA THR A 537 48.32 10.54 0.39
C THR A 537 47.70 11.41 -0.71
N LEU A 538 47.78 12.74 -0.60
CA LEU A 538 47.30 13.69 -1.62
C LEU A 538 48.07 13.57 -2.94
N MET A 539 49.39 13.32 -2.85
CA MET A 539 50.30 13.23 -3.99
C MET A 539 50.44 11.81 -4.56
N ASN A 540 49.63 10.85 -4.09
CA ASN A 540 49.63 9.48 -4.59
C ASN A 540 48.82 9.36 -5.90
N PRO A 541 49.45 9.00 -7.04
CA PRO A 541 48.76 8.87 -8.32
C PRO A 541 47.82 7.66 -8.40
N ALA A 542 47.99 6.63 -7.55
CA ALA A 542 47.15 5.43 -7.58
C ALA A 542 45.68 5.71 -7.22
N ASN A 543 45.39 6.85 -6.59
CA ASN A 543 44.04 7.26 -6.18
C ASN A 543 43.47 8.36 -7.09
N ALA A 544 43.90 8.45 -8.35
CA ALA A 544 43.50 9.52 -9.27
C ALA A 544 41.98 9.59 -9.57
N GLN A 545 41.22 8.55 -9.23
CA GLN A 545 39.76 8.49 -9.41
C GLN A 545 38.97 9.12 -8.24
N ASP A 546 39.62 9.49 -7.13
CA ASP A 546 38.97 10.08 -5.95
C ASP A 546 38.79 11.61 -6.11
N VAL A 547 37.56 12.03 -6.42
CA VAL A 547 37.19 13.44 -6.64
C VAL A 547 37.38 14.30 -5.37
N PRO A 548 36.88 13.93 -4.17
CA PRO A 548 37.18 14.64 -2.93
C PRO A 548 38.67 14.93 -2.73
N ARG A 549 39.52 13.92 -2.96
CA ARG A 549 40.97 14.08 -2.79
C ARG A 549 41.61 15.00 -3.84
N ALA A 550 41.10 14.98 -5.06
CA ALA A 550 41.52 15.92 -6.10
C ALA A 550 41.21 17.37 -5.69
N ILE A 551 40.03 17.61 -5.12
CA ILE A 551 39.62 18.92 -4.59
C ILE A 551 40.52 19.34 -3.43
N ASP A 552 40.78 18.43 -2.48
CA ASP A 552 41.63 18.72 -1.32
C ASP A 552 43.06 19.07 -1.73
N LEU A 553 43.62 18.37 -2.73
CA LEU A 553 44.94 18.72 -3.28
C LEU A 553 44.95 20.12 -3.90
N ILE A 554 43.95 20.47 -4.72
CA ILE A 554 43.87 21.80 -5.34
C ILE A 554 43.77 22.90 -4.28
N ARG A 555 42.97 22.67 -3.24
CA ARG A 555 42.84 23.60 -2.10
C ARG A 555 44.14 23.72 -1.30
N ALA A 556 44.82 22.61 -1.03
CA ALA A 556 46.10 22.61 -0.35
C ALA A 556 47.17 23.40 -1.15
N VAL A 557 47.18 23.24 -2.47
CA VAL A 557 48.07 24.01 -3.37
C VAL A 557 47.73 25.50 -3.36
N ALA A 558 46.44 25.86 -3.38
CA ALA A 558 46.00 27.24 -3.33
C ALA A 558 46.29 27.94 -1.99
N ALA A 559 46.38 27.16 -0.90
CA ALA A 559 46.74 27.65 0.43
C ALA A 559 48.27 27.83 0.64
N ILE A 560 49.10 27.52 -0.36
CA ILE A 560 50.55 27.74 -0.26
C ILE A 560 50.85 29.24 -0.27
N GLU A 561 51.23 29.76 0.88
CA GLU A 561 51.62 31.16 1.04
C GLU A 561 52.77 31.34 2.05
N GLY A 562 53.07 32.60 2.36
CA GLY A 562 54.04 32.99 3.38
C GLY A 562 55.31 33.63 2.82
N PRO A 563 55.94 34.54 3.61
CA PRO A 563 57.18 35.17 3.21
C PRO A 563 58.34 34.17 3.20
N ASN A 564 59.28 34.35 2.27
CA ASN A 564 60.53 33.59 2.26
C ASN A 564 61.70 34.51 1.89
N PRO A 565 62.82 34.48 2.64
CA PRO A 565 63.97 35.33 2.35
C PRO A 565 64.71 34.93 1.06
N ASN A 566 64.52 33.70 0.56
CA ASN A 566 65.12 33.25 -0.70
C ASN A 566 64.26 33.74 -1.90
N PRO A 567 64.80 34.57 -2.80
CA PRO A 567 64.06 35.09 -3.95
C PRO A 567 63.53 34.01 -4.91
N GLY A 568 64.27 32.90 -5.08
CA GLY A 568 63.85 31.79 -5.93
C GLY A 568 62.64 31.06 -5.36
N VAL A 569 62.67 30.76 -4.06
CA VAL A 569 61.52 30.18 -3.34
C VAL A 569 60.32 31.13 -3.36
N LEU A 570 60.55 32.42 -3.17
CA LEU A 570 59.47 33.41 -3.23
C LEU A 570 58.83 33.47 -4.63
N GLN A 571 59.63 33.31 -5.70
CA GLN A 571 59.12 33.20 -7.06
C GLN A 571 58.28 31.93 -7.25
N GLU A 572 58.75 30.77 -6.76
CA GLU A 572 57.97 29.52 -6.79
C GLU A 572 56.62 29.67 -6.09
N ILE A 573 56.59 30.24 -4.89
CA ILE A 573 55.34 30.47 -4.13
C ILE A 573 54.36 31.35 -4.93
N LYS A 574 54.85 32.42 -5.57
CA LYS A 574 54.00 33.29 -6.42
C LYS A 574 53.41 32.53 -7.60
N ILE A 575 54.20 31.69 -8.26
CA ILE A 575 53.73 30.88 -9.40
C ILE A 575 52.74 29.82 -8.94
N ILE A 576 53.04 29.11 -7.86
CA ILE A 576 52.14 28.11 -7.26
C ILE A 576 50.80 28.75 -6.89
N ARG A 577 50.82 29.97 -6.34
CA ARG A 577 49.58 30.70 -6.04
C ARG A 577 48.77 31.02 -7.29
N VAL A 578 49.41 31.42 -8.39
CA VAL A 578 48.70 31.65 -9.67
C VAL A 578 48.03 30.35 -10.16
N ILE A 579 48.74 29.22 -10.10
CA ILE A 579 48.20 27.90 -10.48
C ILE A 579 47.04 27.50 -9.55
N GLY A 580 47.24 27.61 -8.24
CA GLY A 580 46.24 27.28 -7.22
C GLY A 580 44.99 28.16 -7.34
N GLU A 581 45.16 29.46 -7.59
CA GLU A 581 44.06 30.41 -7.79
C GLU A 581 43.30 30.14 -9.09
N MET A 582 44.00 29.78 -10.17
CA MET A 582 43.38 29.33 -11.42
C MET A 582 42.51 28.09 -11.18
N PHE A 583 43.08 26.99 -10.71
CA PHE A 583 42.32 25.75 -10.52
C PHE A 583 41.22 25.87 -9.46
N SER A 584 41.44 26.62 -8.38
CA SER A 584 40.40 26.86 -7.37
C SER A 584 39.22 27.62 -7.95
N ALA A 585 39.44 28.59 -8.84
CA ALA A 585 38.35 29.32 -9.49
C ALA A 585 37.44 28.40 -10.32
N PHE A 586 38.00 27.35 -10.93
CA PHE A 586 37.22 26.31 -11.60
C PHE A 586 36.44 25.44 -10.60
N VAL A 587 37.14 24.86 -9.62
CA VAL A 587 36.57 23.95 -8.60
C VAL A 587 35.45 24.63 -7.80
N ASP A 588 35.66 25.87 -7.38
CA ASP A 588 34.70 26.60 -6.55
C ASP A 588 33.42 26.94 -7.33
N GLY A 589 33.53 27.12 -8.66
CA GLY A 589 32.37 27.34 -9.53
C GLY A 589 31.32 26.22 -9.46
N PHE A 590 31.74 24.98 -9.18
CA PHE A 590 30.86 23.82 -9.07
C PHE A 590 30.61 23.36 -7.62
N SER A 591 31.61 23.50 -6.74
CA SER A 591 31.57 22.93 -5.39
C SER A 591 31.04 23.88 -4.29
N LYS A 592 31.01 25.21 -4.53
CA LYS A 592 30.47 26.18 -3.56
C LYS A 592 28.97 26.31 -3.73
N HIS A 593 28.22 25.54 -2.94
CA HIS A 593 26.75 25.50 -2.99
C HIS A 593 26.07 26.70 -2.31
N ASP A 594 26.80 27.43 -1.46
CA ASP A 594 26.36 28.66 -0.78
C ASP A 594 26.46 29.90 -1.68
N TRP A 595 27.14 29.80 -2.82
CA TRP A 595 27.28 30.90 -3.78
C TRP A 595 26.04 31.08 -4.62
N CYS A 596 25.75 32.34 -4.97
CA CYS A 596 24.79 32.62 -6.01
C CYS A 596 25.37 32.30 -7.40
N LEU A 597 24.49 32.11 -8.39
CA LEU A 597 24.90 31.80 -9.76
C LEU A 597 25.86 32.85 -10.33
N ALA A 598 25.69 34.14 -10.01
CA ALA A 598 26.60 35.19 -10.47
C ALA A 598 28.03 35.03 -9.91
N GLN A 599 28.17 34.60 -8.66
CA GLN A 599 29.49 34.31 -8.05
C GLN A 599 30.15 33.11 -8.73
N GLN A 600 29.39 32.03 -8.95
CA GLN A 600 29.86 30.83 -9.65
C GLN A 600 30.32 31.17 -11.08
N LEU A 601 29.52 31.92 -11.84
CA LEU A 601 29.88 32.38 -13.18
C LEU A 601 31.10 33.29 -13.19
N THR A 602 31.24 34.16 -12.18
CA THR A 602 32.42 35.02 -12.05
C THR A 602 33.69 34.21 -11.82
N ALA A 603 33.62 33.17 -10.99
CA ALA A 603 34.75 32.27 -10.74
C ALA A 603 35.14 31.46 -11.99
N LEU A 604 34.16 30.91 -12.71
CA LEU A 604 34.41 30.21 -13.97
C LEU A 604 34.96 31.14 -15.07
N SER A 605 34.46 32.39 -15.13
CA SER A 605 35.02 33.41 -16.01
C SER A 605 36.47 33.75 -15.67
N LYS A 606 36.78 33.90 -14.37
CA LYS A 606 38.15 34.11 -13.89
C LYS A 606 39.06 32.98 -14.32
N TYR A 607 38.63 31.72 -14.13
CA TYR A 607 39.37 30.56 -14.60
C TYR A 607 39.63 30.63 -16.11
N ALA A 608 38.59 30.83 -16.93
CA ALA A 608 38.69 30.83 -18.38
C ALA A 608 39.67 31.88 -18.91
N HIS A 609 39.68 33.09 -18.33
CA HIS A 609 40.62 34.14 -18.71
C HIS A 609 42.05 33.84 -18.24
N MET A 610 42.24 33.37 -17.00
CA MET A 610 43.56 33.02 -16.48
C MET A 610 44.20 31.90 -17.31
N VAL A 611 43.46 30.80 -17.53
CA VAL A 611 43.97 29.65 -18.26
C VAL A 611 44.19 30.00 -19.74
N PHE A 612 43.38 30.88 -20.34
CA PHE A 612 43.61 31.37 -21.71
C PHE A 612 44.97 32.07 -21.82
N ILE A 613 45.26 33.04 -20.95
CA ILE A 613 46.52 33.79 -20.98
C ILE A 613 47.71 32.84 -20.77
N LEU A 614 47.64 31.99 -19.75
CA LEU A 614 48.73 31.07 -19.42
C LEU A 614 48.93 30.02 -20.52
N PHE A 615 47.86 29.45 -21.07
CA PHE A 615 47.95 28.46 -22.12
C PHE A 615 48.38 29.09 -23.45
N HIS A 616 48.01 30.33 -23.73
CA HIS A 616 48.48 31.04 -24.92
C HIS A 616 50.02 31.18 -24.93
N GLU A 617 50.59 31.51 -23.77
CA GLU A 617 52.03 31.71 -23.58
C GLU A 617 52.80 30.39 -23.53
N TYR A 618 52.37 29.43 -22.70
CA TYR A 618 53.15 28.23 -22.38
C TYR A 618 52.68 26.96 -23.10
N ARG A 619 51.47 26.99 -23.67
CA ARG A 619 50.88 25.88 -24.44
C ARG A 619 50.91 24.57 -23.65
N VAL A 620 51.37 23.50 -24.30
CA VAL A 620 51.47 22.15 -23.74
C VAL A 620 52.44 22.04 -22.56
N ASN A 621 53.32 23.03 -22.37
CA ASN A 621 54.19 23.07 -21.19
C ASN A 621 53.43 23.50 -19.92
N LEU A 622 52.26 24.14 -20.05
CA LEU A 622 51.38 24.42 -18.91
C LEU A 622 50.50 23.22 -18.60
N MET A 623 49.74 22.74 -19.59
CA MET A 623 48.80 21.63 -19.45
C MET A 623 48.51 20.96 -20.79
N PRO A 624 48.00 19.73 -20.82
CA PRO A 624 47.58 19.08 -22.07
C PRO A 624 46.52 19.91 -22.83
N ALA A 625 46.66 19.98 -24.15
CA ALA A 625 45.71 20.71 -25.00
C ALA A 625 44.26 20.19 -24.88
N GLN A 626 44.11 18.88 -24.60
CA GLN A 626 42.82 18.26 -24.31
C GLN A 626 42.18 18.85 -23.05
N LEU A 627 42.92 18.91 -21.93
CA LEU A 627 42.41 19.48 -20.68
C LEU A 627 42.04 20.95 -20.83
N TYR A 628 42.84 21.74 -21.54
CA TYR A 628 42.52 23.12 -21.87
C TYR A 628 41.22 23.23 -22.69
N GLY A 629 41.09 22.42 -23.75
CA GLY A 629 39.93 22.43 -24.61
C GLY A 629 38.64 21.99 -23.91
N ASP A 630 38.73 20.94 -23.08
CA ASP A 630 37.60 20.41 -22.32
C ASP A 630 37.08 21.48 -21.36
N THR A 631 37.96 22.01 -20.51
CA THR A 631 37.58 22.98 -19.46
C THR A 631 37.03 24.29 -20.04
N GLN A 632 37.56 24.76 -21.17
CA GLN A 632 36.99 25.91 -21.89
C GLN A 632 35.60 25.59 -22.48
N THR A 633 35.39 24.36 -22.96
CA THR A 633 34.10 23.89 -23.47
C THR A 633 33.07 23.81 -22.34
N THR A 634 33.46 23.27 -21.18
CA THR A 634 32.62 23.19 -19.98
C THR A 634 32.24 24.58 -19.45
N VAL A 635 33.19 25.52 -19.35
CA VAL A 635 32.87 26.91 -18.97
C VAL A 635 31.93 27.55 -19.99
N LYS A 636 32.20 27.40 -21.29
CA LYS A 636 31.31 27.89 -22.34
C LYS A 636 29.89 27.33 -22.16
N ASN A 637 29.76 26.02 -21.99
CA ASN A 637 28.47 25.36 -21.84
C ASN A 637 27.66 25.93 -20.66
N VAL A 638 28.33 26.17 -19.53
CA VAL A 638 27.71 26.83 -18.36
C VAL A 638 27.06 28.16 -18.75
N PHE A 639 27.80 29.07 -19.40
CA PHE A 639 27.26 30.37 -19.82
C PHE A 639 26.11 30.23 -20.81
N PHE A 640 26.21 29.28 -21.74
CA PHE A 640 25.16 28.99 -22.70
C PHE A 640 23.90 28.43 -22.04
N CYS A 641 24.00 27.47 -21.13
CA CYS A 641 22.86 26.91 -20.40
C CYS A 641 22.16 27.98 -19.56
N VAL A 642 22.91 28.88 -18.91
CA VAL A 642 22.33 30.03 -18.21
C VAL A 642 21.59 30.95 -19.18
N ALA A 643 22.21 31.34 -20.30
CA ALA A 643 21.56 32.22 -21.28
C ALA A 643 20.32 31.58 -21.91
N LYS A 644 20.37 30.28 -22.24
CA LYS A 644 19.23 29.50 -22.74
C LYS A 644 18.10 29.48 -21.73
N GLN A 645 18.40 29.21 -20.46
CA GLN A 645 17.39 29.24 -19.39
C GLN A 645 16.79 30.64 -19.23
N GLN A 646 17.60 31.70 -19.26
CA GLN A 646 17.10 33.08 -19.17
C GLN A 646 16.22 33.52 -20.34
N VAL A 647 16.36 32.90 -21.52
CA VAL A 647 15.50 33.16 -22.68
C VAL A 647 14.19 32.36 -22.58
N GLU A 648 14.25 31.13 -22.08
CA GLU A 648 13.08 30.24 -21.96
C GLU A 648 12.21 30.58 -20.73
N ASP A 649 12.80 30.62 -19.54
CA ASP A 649 12.16 31.01 -18.29
C ASP A 649 13.24 31.46 -17.28
N GLY A 650 13.37 32.79 -17.12
CA GLY A 650 14.36 33.41 -16.25
C GLY A 650 14.11 33.25 -14.75
N ASP A 651 12.92 32.80 -14.34
CA ASP A 651 12.57 32.60 -12.93
C ASP A 651 12.92 31.18 -12.44
N GLN A 652 13.19 30.24 -13.36
CA GLN A 652 13.62 28.88 -12.99
C GLN A 652 15.04 28.86 -12.42
N LYS A 653 15.22 28.00 -11.43
CA LYS A 653 16.54 27.72 -10.87
C LYS A 653 17.33 26.82 -11.81
N LEU A 654 18.56 27.21 -12.12
CA LEU A 654 19.56 26.37 -12.76
C LEU A 654 20.67 26.05 -11.76
N PHE A 655 21.05 24.78 -11.67
CA PHE A 655 22.11 24.32 -10.78
C PHE A 655 23.28 23.80 -11.60
N LEU A 656 24.47 24.41 -11.44
CA LEU A 656 25.64 24.05 -12.25
C LEU A 656 26.13 22.61 -12.00
N PHE A 657 25.93 22.08 -10.79
CA PHE A 657 26.28 20.70 -10.47
C PHE A 657 25.38 19.65 -11.15
N TRP A 658 24.33 20.07 -11.89
CA TRP A 658 23.56 19.17 -12.77
C TRP A 658 24.10 19.07 -14.19
N LEU A 659 25.07 19.93 -14.54
CA LEU A 659 25.91 19.75 -15.71
C LEU A 659 26.92 18.62 -15.44
N GLY A 660 27.53 18.08 -16.49
CA GLY A 660 28.22 16.79 -16.42
C GLY A 660 27.28 15.59 -16.53
N ASP A 661 27.85 14.40 -16.41
CA ASP A 661 27.21 13.09 -16.55
C ASP A 661 27.13 12.30 -15.24
N ASP A 662 27.44 12.91 -14.10
CA ASP A 662 27.38 12.28 -12.76
C ASP A 662 26.02 11.61 -12.44
N ARG A 663 24.92 12.12 -13.02
CA ARG A 663 23.59 11.52 -12.87
C ARG A 663 23.47 10.17 -13.59
N LEU A 664 24.23 9.98 -14.66
CA LEU A 664 24.35 8.72 -15.38
C LEU A 664 25.29 7.77 -14.63
N GLU A 665 26.44 8.25 -14.12
CA GLU A 665 27.32 7.43 -13.27
C GLU A 665 26.59 6.91 -12.02
N ALA A 666 25.78 7.77 -11.37
CA ALA A 666 24.94 7.38 -10.23
C ALA A 666 23.82 6.40 -10.58
N LEU A 667 23.50 6.22 -11.87
CA LEU A 667 22.56 5.21 -12.33
C LEU A 667 23.26 3.85 -12.57
N PHE A 668 24.57 3.85 -12.85
CA PHE A 668 25.34 2.62 -13.00
C PHE A 668 25.62 1.91 -11.67
N GLY A 669 25.88 2.68 -10.61
CA GLY A 669 26.08 2.18 -9.24
C GLY A 669 24.77 1.82 -8.54
#